data_AF-A0A7Y4T6C0-F1
#
_entry.id   AF-A0A7Y4T6C0-F1
#
_cell.length_a   1.000
_cell.length_b   1.000
_cell.length_c   1.000
_cell.angle_alpha   90.00
_cell.angle_beta   90.00
_cell.angle_gamma   90.00
#
_symmetry.space_group_name_H-M   'P 1'
#
loop_
_entity.id
_entity.type
_entity.pdbx_description
1 polymer ?
#
loop_
_entity_poly.entity_id
_entity_poly.type
_entity_poly.pdbx_seq_one_letter_code
_entity_poly.pdbx_strand_id
1 'polypeptide(L)'
;MGQFTRLDALRSFLLFGSALLAPAAFAQEAPPLIVLEVTDDIQPVEGEPLADYEGLSPPAPIFDLSALITSLGYGVDSLRPVMNWRDDLGSPVGQFDSTNTRPSVGQVNMRRSTDSADLGYCSGTLINARFYLTAAHCVRDGVVPDAIVRASINFNPSTGFVFSGANTRNAVSIVTPGTYDPFNFFLGQDLAIMALDRPVYNITPSPIGTPTTGQTLSIVGYGVAGTGSAPSTVFDGRRRLGTNVNEGVGAFGGATGTLILADFENPLNLAGTNIFGSAFASAREATVAPGDSGGPIFDAAGNVLGVASGVSGGFGYGNFMFWTNLSDNFLGNYPAFIAANDPLRFSASTGSGAWSAGGTWSGGITPDNTFGATDNPFTVADYAIGQRFYNVTIAGGHTVTLGDVRDVDIVGINAGGTLNITGAGDLGFWGQSSASGNLIVNGAMRSFDPTGFGVLSVNPAGRLSGTGSVLAPVVNRGTVAPGNSIGTLNVASYTQLGALLEIEMNNLTGDILNVTGTASLSGAVSFQPFGPSPVLGQTHTFLTAGTRTGTFTSVIDLIPGPLFPVVDYGAGFARVTIGNLCTFSDNIVNTPVCGALGDPVAQAAMPAAIAQIQQIPSFGGDLGAALEALNPTRAHAQGLVGLQSGDLLRNQFGRRSHDLLGGSGNAASSAQLDMARSQLASTAPTADMLAYAAANALETVDGTGGGGGTIDLPNGYAMFFAADVGISETDQPAAIGTDDTDVAALTAGIDSANGNGTVFGVALSYLQSKVDQDYGFGGNTSADGVAVSAYGSLRSGLLYADGYLSYGLHSFDTERVVPTGPFTTALASGSTDASQFLAGATLGYHLCRDDLLTLGAVGGLYYIGLDVDGYTETGAGPLSAVLPDRTIDSLRSQLGGEAALHLSSSLIPLLRVVWNHEFMDDAFATQAAFAGAPTVTFTSPGPDLGTDWVTVGAGVSGKLSESTSFVFRYQHDFGRDGQNNQQVSAAARMAF
;
A
#
# COMPACT_ATOMS: atom_id res chain seq x y z
N MET A 1 -30.99 -24.77 28.96
CA MET A 1 -31.08 -24.00 27.71
C MET A 1 -29.87 -24.33 26.86
N GLY A 2 -30.06 -24.69 25.60
CA GLY A 2 -29.01 -24.84 24.59
C GLY A 2 -29.42 -24.04 23.36
N GLN A 3 -28.44 -23.54 22.59
CA GLN A 3 -28.72 -22.79 21.37
C GLN A 3 -29.38 -23.71 20.34
N PHE A 4 -30.58 -23.36 19.89
CA PHE A 4 -31.13 -23.91 18.65
C PHE A 4 -30.47 -23.17 17.49
N THR A 5 -29.81 -23.89 16.58
CA THR A 5 -29.35 -23.31 15.31
C THR A 5 -30.34 -23.65 14.19
N ARG A 6 -30.41 -22.83 13.13
CA ARG A 6 -31.29 -23.08 11.96
C ARG A 6 -31.15 -24.49 11.37
N LEU A 7 -29.97 -25.11 11.53
CA LEU A 7 -29.70 -26.46 11.03
C LEU A 7 -30.36 -27.56 11.88
N ASP A 8 -30.59 -27.34 13.17
CA ASP A 8 -31.07 -28.36 14.12
C ASP A 8 -32.58 -28.60 14.01
N ALA A 9 -33.36 -27.59 13.61
CA ALA A 9 -34.79 -27.75 13.30
C ALA A 9 -35.01 -28.70 12.12
N LEU A 10 -34.31 -28.47 10.98
CA LEU A 10 -34.35 -29.38 9.83
C LEU A 10 -33.73 -30.76 10.16
N ARG A 11 -32.59 -30.79 10.87
CA ARG A 11 -31.92 -32.05 11.23
C ARG A 11 -32.76 -32.92 12.16
N SER A 12 -33.47 -32.34 13.13
CA SER A 12 -34.33 -33.12 14.04
C SER A 12 -35.45 -33.85 13.29
N PHE A 13 -35.97 -33.27 12.20
CA PHE A 13 -36.95 -33.94 11.32
C PHE A 13 -36.33 -35.00 10.38
N LEU A 14 -35.04 -34.88 10.04
CA LEU A 14 -34.36 -35.77 9.08
C LEU A 14 -33.55 -36.91 9.73
N LEU A 15 -33.09 -36.75 10.98
CA LEU A 15 -32.18 -37.71 11.64
C LEU A 15 -32.86 -38.98 12.16
N PHE A 16 -34.20 -39.02 12.25
CA PHE A 16 -34.92 -40.23 12.66
C PHE A 16 -34.88 -41.36 11.61
N GLY A 17 -34.43 -41.09 10.38
CA GLY A 17 -34.42 -42.05 9.27
C GLY A 17 -33.07 -42.71 8.93
N SER A 18 -31.95 -42.30 9.55
CA SER A 18 -30.61 -42.48 8.95
C SER A 18 -29.50 -42.96 9.91
N ALA A 19 -29.85 -43.69 10.97
CA ALA A 19 -28.90 -44.21 11.97
C ALA A 19 -28.52 -45.70 11.76
N LEU A 20 -28.06 -46.08 10.57
CA LEU A 20 -27.56 -47.42 10.24
C LEU A 20 -26.37 -47.34 9.27
N LEU A 21 -25.32 -48.15 9.52
CA LEU A 21 -24.12 -48.45 8.70
C LEU A 21 -22.89 -47.49 8.75
N ALA A 22 -21.90 -47.94 9.56
CA ALA A 22 -20.48 -48.16 9.20
C ALA A 22 -19.40 -47.03 9.34
N PRO A 23 -18.08 -47.38 9.47
CA PRO A 23 -17.05 -46.47 10.03
C PRO A 23 -15.62 -46.46 9.38
N ALA A 24 -14.74 -45.60 9.95
CA ALA A 24 -13.28 -45.79 10.22
C ALA A 24 -12.15 -45.46 9.20
N ALA A 25 -10.97 -45.10 9.79
CA ALA A 25 -9.56 -45.23 9.32
C ALA A 25 -9.00 -44.27 8.22
N PHE A 26 -7.67 -43.96 8.12
CA PHE A 26 -6.54 -43.78 9.08
C PHE A 26 -5.24 -43.31 8.33
N ALA A 27 -4.43 -42.38 8.88
CA ALA A 27 -2.97 -42.09 8.63
C ALA A 27 -2.62 -40.68 9.20
N GLN A 28 -1.47 -40.28 9.76
CA GLN A 28 -0.08 -40.76 9.99
C GLN A 28 1.03 -40.17 9.09
N GLU A 29 1.80 -39.19 9.62
CA GLU A 29 3.17 -38.79 9.22
C GLU A 29 3.99 -38.24 10.42
N ALA A 30 5.33 -38.14 10.29
CA ALA A 30 6.32 -37.64 11.27
C ALA A 30 7.73 -37.54 10.61
N PRO A 31 8.83 -37.07 11.24
CA PRO A 31 9.05 -36.07 12.31
C PRO A 31 10.00 -34.89 11.87
N PRO A 32 10.28 -33.86 12.71
CA PRO A 32 11.15 -32.72 12.33
C PRO A 32 12.67 -32.92 12.52
N LEU A 33 13.46 -31.99 11.96
CA LEU A 33 14.94 -32.02 11.87
C LEU A 33 15.65 -31.09 12.90
N ILE A 34 16.97 -31.24 13.04
CA ILE A 34 17.83 -30.65 14.10
C ILE A 34 18.44 -29.29 13.72
N VAL A 35 18.65 -28.43 14.73
CA VAL A 35 19.30 -27.11 14.65
C VAL A 35 20.81 -27.20 14.92
N LEU A 36 21.61 -26.32 14.31
CA LEU A 36 23.03 -26.09 14.63
C LEU A 36 23.30 -24.59 14.83
N GLU A 37 24.01 -24.25 15.91
CA GLU A 37 24.49 -22.91 16.21
C GLU A 37 25.95 -22.73 15.77
N VAL A 38 26.36 -21.48 15.49
CA VAL A 38 27.77 -21.08 15.29
C VAL A 38 27.95 -19.72 15.98
N THR A 39 29.05 -19.55 16.72
CA THR A 39 29.34 -18.37 17.55
C THR A 39 30.54 -17.57 17.04
N ASP A 40 30.47 -16.25 17.12
CA ASP A 40 31.58 -15.33 16.86
C ASP A 40 32.68 -15.39 17.93
N ASP A 41 33.94 -15.11 17.54
CA ASP A 41 34.88 -14.35 18.39
C ASP A 41 36.09 -13.82 17.58
N ILE A 42 36.25 -12.49 17.48
CA ILE A 42 37.49 -11.78 17.11
C ILE A 42 37.55 -10.46 17.88
N GLN A 43 38.67 -10.17 18.55
CA GLN A 43 38.93 -8.93 19.29
C GLN A 43 40.09 -8.10 18.68
N PRO A 44 40.07 -6.76 18.77
CA PRO A 44 41.12 -5.87 18.25
C PRO A 44 42.27 -5.61 19.25
N VAL A 45 43.36 -4.99 18.79
CA VAL A 45 44.50 -4.53 19.62
C VAL A 45 45.00 -3.16 19.11
N GLU A 46 45.34 -2.24 20.02
CA GLU A 46 45.87 -0.89 19.75
C GLU A 46 47.21 -0.62 20.48
N GLY A 47 47.92 0.44 20.04
CA GLY A 47 49.08 1.04 20.73
C GLY A 47 50.46 0.46 20.33
N GLU A 48 51.58 1.19 20.34
CA GLU A 48 51.89 2.62 20.58
C GLU A 48 53.19 2.96 19.78
N PRO A 49 53.64 4.23 19.63
CA PRO A 49 54.64 4.62 18.62
C PRO A 49 56.11 4.46 19.05
N LEU A 50 57.01 4.54 18.06
CA LEU A 50 58.47 4.57 18.26
C LEU A 50 59.11 5.80 17.61
N ALA A 51 60.23 6.24 18.19
CA ALA A 51 60.95 7.47 17.83
C ALA A 51 62.27 7.21 17.08
N ASP A 52 62.88 8.30 16.63
CA ASP A 52 64.31 8.51 16.32
C ASP A 52 65.06 7.42 15.54
N TYR A 53 65.34 7.69 14.26
CA TYR A 53 66.28 6.92 13.44
C TYR A 53 67.09 7.78 12.46
N GLU A 54 68.02 8.59 12.98
CA GLU A 54 69.21 8.92 12.19
C GLU A 54 70.20 7.74 12.27
N GLY A 55 70.84 7.37 11.15
CA GLY A 55 71.92 6.39 11.14
C GLY A 55 71.57 4.99 10.63
N LEU A 56 70.81 4.87 9.54
CA LEU A 56 70.83 3.67 8.69
C LEU A 56 71.55 3.97 7.36
N SER A 57 72.68 3.30 7.14
CA SER A 57 73.23 3.14 5.79
C SER A 57 72.20 2.41 4.92
N PRO A 58 72.08 2.71 3.61
CA PRO A 58 71.14 2.00 2.75
C PRO A 58 71.45 0.50 2.75
N PRO A 59 70.43 -0.38 2.78
CA PRO A 59 70.65 -1.81 2.63
C PRO A 59 71.31 -2.07 1.28
N ALA A 60 72.32 -2.96 1.27
CA ALA A 60 73.01 -3.31 0.04
C ALA A 60 72.01 -3.91 -0.98
N PRO A 61 72.00 -3.45 -2.25
CA PRO A 61 71.05 -3.94 -3.24
C PRO A 61 71.31 -5.42 -3.51
N ILE A 62 70.24 -6.19 -3.67
CA ILE A 62 70.30 -7.65 -3.90
C ILE A 62 70.88 -7.98 -5.30
N PHE A 63 70.89 -7.01 -6.22
CA PHE A 63 71.61 -7.04 -7.51
C PHE A 63 72.33 -5.71 -7.77
N ASP A 64 73.59 -5.76 -8.20
CA ASP A 64 74.32 -4.59 -8.72
C ASP A 64 74.03 -4.41 -10.22
N LEU A 65 72.92 -3.75 -10.54
CA LEU A 65 72.60 -3.40 -11.92
C LEU A 65 73.40 -2.17 -12.44
N SER A 66 74.14 -1.47 -11.57
CA SER A 66 74.94 -0.31 -11.98
C SER A 66 76.12 -0.73 -12.84
N ALA A 67 76.75 -1.87 -12.50
CA ALA A 67 77.78 -2.50 -13.32
C ALA A 67 77.23 -2.93 -14.70
N LEU A 68 76.02 -3.52 -14.74
CA LEU A 68 75.39 -3.99 -15.98
C LEU A 68 75.12 -2.83 -16.94
N ILE A 69 74.43 -1.78 -16.49
CA ILE A 69 74.09 -0.61 -17.31
C ILE A 69 75.37 0.09 -17.82
N THR A 70 76.37 0.26 -16.96
CA THR A 70 77.65 0.89 -17.34
C THR A 70 78.43 0.07 -18.38
N SER A 71 78.30 -1.26 -18.36
CA SER A 71 78.97 -2.15 -19.34
C SER A 71 78.39 -2.09 -20.76
N LEU A 72 77.17 -1.58 -20.93
CA LEU A 72 76.41 -1.62 -22.19
C LEU A 72 76.51 -0.32 -23.02
N GLY A 73 76.84 0.81 -22.41
CA GLY A 73 77.34 2.00 -23.11
C GLY A 73 76.33 2.76 -23.99
N TYR A 74 75.08 2.85 -23.56
CA TYR A 74 74.00 3.54 -24.31
C TYR A 74 73.69 4.94 -23.79
N GLY A 75 73.26 5.83 -24.70
CA GLY A 75 72.80 7.18 -24.40
C GLY A 75 71.27 7.31 -24.46
N VAL A 76 70.73 8.33 -23.79
CA VAL A 76 69.29 8.61 -23.71
C VAL A 76 68.80 9.41 -24.92
N ASP A 77 67.90 8.83 -25.73
CA ASP A 77 67.07 9.59 -26.67
C ASP A 77 65.78 8.81 -27.04
N SER A 78 64.75 9.50 -27.51
CA SER A 78 63.44 9.01 -27.98
C SER A 78 62.57 8.19 -26.99
N LEU A 79 61.69 8.86 -26.24
CA LEU A 79 60.77 8.20 -25.28
C LEU A 79 59.28 8.35 -25.57
N ARG A 80 58.57 7.21 -25.44
CA ARG A 80 57.13 6.95 -25.11
C ARG A 80 57.00 5.48 -24.55
N PRO A 81 55.78 4.90 -24.29
CA PRO A 81 55.58 3.41 -24.12
C PRO A 81 54.32 2.63 -24.77
N VAL A 82 54.38 1.74 -25.78
CA VAL A 82 53.37 0.87 -26.49
C VAL A 82 53.10 -0.41 -25.71
N MET A 83 51.89 -1.00 -25.79
CA MET A 83 51.73 -2.40 -25.39
C MET A 83 52.12 -3.37 -26.52
N ASN A 84 53.33 -3.95 -26.43
CA ASN A 84 53.79 -5.03 -27.30
C ASN A 84 53.62 -6.37 -26.60
N TRP A 85 53.20 -7.42 -27.31
CA TRP A 85 52.97 -8.75 -26.74
C TRP A 85 53.70 -9.87 -27.47
N ARG A 86 53.71 -11.08 -26.91
CA ARG A 86 54.23 -12.29 -27.58
C ARG A 86 53.51 -12.59 -28.92
N ASP A 87 54.29 -12.93 -29.95
CA ASP A 87 53.84 -12.97 -31.36
C ASP A 87 52.71 -13.99 -31.62
N ASP A 88 52.65 -15.06 -30.82
CA ASP A 88 51.67 -16.16 -30.94
C ASP A 88 50.25 -15.78 -30.47
N LEU A 89 50.07 -14.61 -29.86
CA LEU A 89 48.75 -13.99 -29.64
C LEU A 89 48.19 -13.30 -30.91
N GLY A 90 49.03 -13.15 -31.96
CA GLY A 90 48.64 -12.59 -33.26
C GLY A 90 48.67 -11.06 -33.31
N SER A 91 47.69 -10.46 -34.01
CA SER A 91 47.63 -9.00 -34.18
C SER A 91 46.90 -8.30 -33.01
N PRO A 92 47.54 -7.36 -32.30
CA PRO A 92 46.93 -6.67 -31.16
C PRO A 92 45.89 -5.61 -31.56
N VAL A 93 45.67 -5.40 -32.86
CA VAL A 93 44.58 -4.55 -33.38
C VAL A 93 43.20 -5.14 -33.04
N GLY A 94 43.11 -6.48 -32.95
CA GLY A 94 41.87 -7.21 -32.66
C GLY A 94 41.62 -7.52 -31.19
N GLN A 95 42.62 -7.41 -30.32
CA GLN A 95 42.49 -7.69 -28.88
C GLN A 95 42.80 -6.44 -28.05
N PHE A 96 41.75 -5.88 -27.48
CA PHE A 96 41.74 -4.72 -26.60
C PHE A 96 40.63 -4.91 -25.56
N ASP A 97 40.47 -3.98 -24.60
CA ASP A 97 39.51 -4.08 -23.49
C ASP A 97 38.05 -3.80 -23.91
N SER A 98 37.57 -4.48 -24.96
CA SER A 98 36.25 -4.27 -25.56
C SER A 98 35.08 -4.50 -24.59
N THR A 99 35.30 -5.24 -23.52
CA THR A 99 34.35 -5.50 -22.42
C THR A 99 34.52 -4.57 -21.21
N ASN A 100 35.40 -3.56 -21.28
CA ASN A 100 35.60 -2.53 -20.26
C ASN A 100 36.00 -3.08 -18.87
N THR A 101 36.87 -4.09 -18.83
CA THR A 101 37.30 -4.79 -17.60
C THR A 101 38.16 -3.97 -16.64
N ARG A 102 38.85 -2.93 -17.13
CA ARG A 102 39.71 -2.04 -16.33
C ARG A 102 39.26 -0.57 -16.43
N PRO A 103 38.03 -0.23 -16.01
CA PRO A 103 37.41 1.07 -16.29
C PRO A 103 38.07 2.25 -15.57
N SER A 104 38.80 2.00 -14.47
CA SER A 104 39.61 3.02 -13.77
C SER A 104 40.76 3.57 -14.61
N VAL A 105 41.21 2.84 -15.65
CA VAL A 105 42.34 3.23 -16.49
C VAL A 105 41.86 4.10 -17.65
N GLY A 106 42.44 5.28 -17.79
CA GLY A 106 42.11 6.24 -18.85
C GLY A 106 43.28 6.52 -19.79
N GLN A 107 42.96 6.99 -21.00
CA GLN A 107 43.92 7.66 -21.86
C GLN A 107 44.03 9.12 -21.43
N VAL A 108 45.23 9.67 -21.44
CA VAL A 108 45.50 11.09 -21.14
C VAL A 108 45.92 11.77 -22.44
N ASN A 109 45.15 12.77 -22.88
CA ASN A 109 45.59 13.75 -23.87
C ASN A 109 46.26 14.93 -23.13
N MET A 110 47.39 15.39 -23.65
CA MET A 110 48.26 16.37 -23.00
C MET A 110 48.41 17.57 -23.93
N ARG A 111 48.06 18.78 -23.48
CA ARG A 111 48.00 19.99 -24.31
C ARG A 111 48.82 21.12 -23.76
N ARG A 112 49.45 21.90 -24.64
CA ARG A 112 50.09 23.17 -24.29
C ARG A 112 49.03 24.20 -23.92
N SER A 113 49.13 24.84 -22.76
CA SER A 113 48.14 25.83 -22.30
C SER A 113 47.97 27.05 -23.21
N THR A 114 49.03 27.46 -23.93
CA THR A 114 49.09 28.73 -24.65
C THR A 114 48.40 28.71 -26.02
N ASP A 115 48.36 27.55 -26.68
CA ASP A 115 47.80 27.37 -28.03
C ASP A 115 46.89 26.12 -28.16
N SER A 116 46.73 25.35 -27.08
CA SER A 116 45.98 24.09 -27.03
C SER A 116 46.50 22.99 -27.97
N ALA A 117 47.73 23.08 -28.48
CA ALA A 117 48.32 22.03 -29.30
C ALA A 117 48.49 20.72 -28.50
N ASP A 118 48.06 19.60 -29.07
CA ASP A 118 48.31 18.27 -28.53
C ASP A 118 49.83 17.98 -28.51
N LEU A 119 50.39 17.76 -27.32
CA LEU A 119 51.80 17.44 -27.08
C LEU A 119 52.06 15.93 -27.16
N GLY A 120 51.08 15.12 -26.78
CA GLY A 120 51.16 13.67 -26.84
C GLY A 120 50.01 12.97 -26.12
N TYR A 121 50.16 11.66 -25.98
CA TYR A 121 49.24 10.79 -25.25
C TYR A 121 50.00 9.94 -24.24
N CYS A 122 49.40 9.80 -23.06
CA CYS A 122 49.85 8.95 -21.96
C CYS A 122 48.66 8.10 -21.46
N SER A 123 48.89 7.28 -20.44
CA SER A 123 47.84 6.53 -19.73
C SER A 123 47.86 6.85 -18.23
N GLY A 124 46.88 6.36 -17.48
CA GLY A 124 46.80 6.58 -16.04
C GLY A 124 45.62 5.88 -15.41
N THR A 125 45.44 6.05 -14.10
CA THR A 125 44.43 5.31 -13.33
C THR A 125 43.75 6.13 -12.24
N LEU A 126 42.45 5.92 -12.06
CA LEU A 126 41.62 6.52 -11.02
C LEU A 126 41.86 5.84 -9.66
N ILE A 127 42.28 6.59 -8.65
CA ILE A 127 42.53 6.11 -7.28
C ILE A 127 41.38 6.46 -6.32
N ASN A 128 40.74 7.61 -6.52
CA ASN A 128 39.43 7.94 -5.93
C ASN A 128 38.64 8.85 -6.89
N ALA A 129 37.41 9.23 -6.54
CA ALA A 129 36.52 10.00 -7.43
C ALA A 129 37.11 11.32 -7.98
N ARG A 130 38.09 11.94 -7.29
CA ARG A 130 38.79 13.16 -7.72
C ARG A 130 40.26 12.95 -8.07
N PHE A 131 40.83 11.80 -7.71
CA PHE A 131 42.26 11.51 -7.74
C PHE A 131 42.62 10.55 -8.88
N TYR A 132 43.49 11.00 -9.79
CA TYR A 132 44.01 10.21 -10.90
C TYR A 132 45.54 10.25 -10.92
N LEU A 133 46.18 9.11 -11.22
CA LEU A 133 47.64 8.96 -11.32
C LEU A 133 48.11 8.77 -12.76
N THR A 134 49.26 9.34 -13.09
CA THR A 134 50.01 9.11 -14.34
C THR A 134 51.52 9.33 -14.08
N ALA A 135 52.35 9.36 -15.13
CA ALA A 135 53.78 9.61 -15.02
C ALA A 135 54.10 11.12 -15.01
N ALA A 136 55.27 11.49 -14.51
CA ALA A 136 55.66 12.90 -14.38
C ALA A 136 56.14 13.50 -15.71
N HIS A 137 56.88 12.77 -16.54
CA HIS A 137 57.37 13.30 -17.84
C HIS A 137 56.23 13.64 -18.81
N CYS A 138 55.11 12.90 -18.75
CA CYS A 138 53.87 13.23 -19.45
C CYS A 138 53.45 14.70 -19.27
N VAL A 139 53.70 15.27 -18.09
CA VAL A 139 53.25 16.61 -17.69
C VAL A 139 54.39 17.60 -17.40
N ARG A 140 55.65 17.14 -17.33
CA ARG A 140 56.83 17.92 -16.93
C ARG A 140 58.12 17.39 -17.60
N ASP A 141 58.15 17.39 -18.92
CA ASP A 141 59.21 16.81 -19.79
C ASP A 141 60.57 17.57 -19.79
N GLY A 142 60.72 18.67 -19.03
CA GLY A 142 61.96 19.46 -18.91
C GLY A 142 62.38 20.28 -20.16
N VAL A 143 62.05 19.82 -21.37
CA VAL A 143 62.40 20.44 -22.66
C VAL A 143 61.63 21.73 -22.94
N VAL A 144 60.49 21.97 -22.27
CA VAL A 144 59.66 23.18 -22.44
C VAL A 144 59.42 23.87 -21.08
N PRO A 145 60.33 24.75 -20.61
CA PRO A 145 60.33 25.23 -19.22
C PRO A 145 59.09 26.03 -18.77
N ASP A 146 58.40 26.72 -19.69
CA ASP A 146 57.29 27.65 -19.37
C ASP A 146 55.89 27.18 -19.85
N ALA A 147 55.77 25.97 -20.41
CA ALA A 147 54.49 25.46 -20.89
C ALA A 147 53.72 24.71 -19.80
N ILE A 148 52.71 25.36 -19.21
CA ILE A 148 51.71 24.63 -18.40
C ILE A 148 51.08 23.54 -19.29
N VAL A 149 51.20 22.27 -18.89
CA VAL A 149 50.53 21.16 -19.56
C VAL A 149 49.12 21.02 -18.98
N ARG A 150 48.11 21.17 -19.82
CA ARG A 150 46.72 20.80 -19.50
C ARG A 150 46.51 19.34 -19.85
N ALA A 151 45.81 18.58 -19.01
CA ALA A 151 45.51 17.18 -19.28
C ALA A 151 44.01 16.92 -19.33
N SER A 152 43.57 16.12 -20.30
CA SER A 152 42.20 15.60 -20.41
C SER A 152 42.23 14.07 -20.43
N ILE A 153 41.49 13.44 -19.54
CA ILE A 153 41.43 11.99 -19.33
C ILE A 153 40.15 11.45 -19.98
N ASN A 154 40.22 10.36 -20.76
CA ASN A 154 39.04 9.62 -21.23
C ASN A 154 39.12 8.14 -20.81
N PHE A 155 38.09 7.65 -20.11
CA PHE A 155 38.00 6.30 -19.53
C PHE A 155 37.39 5.24 -20.48
N ASN A 156 36.94 5.62 -21.68
CA ASN A 156 36.37 4.70 -22.66
C ASN A 156 37.48 3.74 -23.17
N PRO A 157 37.30 2.39 -23.18
CA PRO A 157 38.29 1.44 -23.70
C PRO A 157 38.63 1.61 -25.19
N SER A 158 37.87 2.39 -25.95
CA SER A 158 38.21 2.82 -27.31
C SER A 158 37.88 4.32 -27.45
N THR A 159 38.84 5.19 -27.17
CA THR A 159 38.62 6.65 -27.10
C THR A 159 38.29 7.28 -28.45
N GLY A 160 38.79 6.72 -29.55
CA GLY A 160 38.77 7.34 -30.87
C GLY A 160 39.50 8.69 -30.91
N PHE A 161 40.40 8.94 -29.94
CA PHE A 161 41.04 10.23 -29.67
C PHE A 161 40.07 11.40 -29.36
N VAL A 162 38.84 11.09 -28.94
CA VAL A 162 37.87 12.10 -28.49
C VAL A 162 38.07 12.40 -27.01
N PHE A 163 38.31 13.67 -26.67
CA PHE A 163 38.48 14.14 -25.29
C PHE A 163 37.42 15.20 -24.95
N SER A 164 36.16 14.76 -24.95
CA SER A 164 34.98 15.53 -24.56
C SER A 164 33.84 14.60 -24.10
N GLY A 165 32.72 15.15 -23.64
CA GLY A 165 31.53 14.38 -23.24
C GLY A 165 31.61 13.71 -21.86
N ALA A 166 30.68 12.79 -21.59
CA ALA A 166 30.46 12.21 -20.25
C ALA A 166 31.66 11.41 -19.70
N ASN A 167 32.37 10.69 -20.56
CA ASN A 167 33.51 9.83 -20.20
C ASN A 167 34.84 10.58 -20.05
N THR A 168 34.84 11.91 -20.25
CA THR A 168 36.05 12.75 -20.15
C THR A 168 36.11 13.51 -18.82
N ARG A 169 37.32 13.72 -18.29
CA ARG A 169 37.63 14.64 -17.18
C ARG A 169 38.82 15.51 -17.53
N ASN A 170 38.96 16.67 -16.88
CA ASN A 170 40.12 17.55 -17.06
C ASN A 170 40.90 17.67 -15.76
N ALA A 171 42.22 17.80 -15.83
CA ALA A 171 43.06 18.06 -14.66
C ALA A 171 43.09 19.55 -14.33
N VAL A 172 42.65 19.92 -13.13
CA VAL A 172 42.65 21.31 -12.61
C VAL A 172 43.96 21.68 -11.92
N SER A 173 44.66 20.69 -11.35
CA SER A 173 46.04 20.82 -10.86
C SER A 173 46.79 19.51 -11.07
N ILE A 174 48.11 19.59 -11.23
CA ILE A 174 48.97 18.44 -11.54
C ILE A 174 50.23 18.52 -10.69
N VAL A 175 50.28 17.75 -9.61
CA VAL A 175 51.40 17.75 -8.66
C VAL A 175 52.36 16.61 -8.98
N THR A 176 53.65 16.93 -9.05
CA THR A 176 54.77 16.00 -9.28
C THR A 176 55.78 16.16 -8.13
N PRO A 177 56.57 15.13 -7.76
CA PRO A 177 57.58 15.25 -6.72
C PRO A 177 58.53 16.43 -6.96
N GLY A 178 58.89 17.15 -5.89
CA GLY A 178 59.84 18.26 -5.97
C GLY A 178 61.23 17.81 -6.42
N THR A 179 61.58 16.55 -6.18
CA THR A 179 62.87 15.93 -6.50
C THR A 179 62.93 15.28 -7.89
N TYR A 180 61.80 15.13 -8.59
CA TYR A 180 61.73 14.42 -9.88
C TYR A 180 62.60 15.08 -10.98
N ASP A 181 63.53 14.31 -11.53
CA ASP A 181 64.39 14.74 -12.65
C ASP A 181 63.86 14.22 -13.99
N PRO A 182 63.45 15.09 -14.94
CA PRO A 182 62.99 14.67 -16.26
C PRO A 182 64.07 14.02 -17.14
N PHE A 183 65.34 14.13 -16.76
CA PHE A 183 66.45 13.51 -17.47
C PHE A 183 66.93 12.20 -16.83
N ASN A 184 66.36 11.78 -15.69
CA ASN A 184 66.80 10.57 -14.97
C ASN A 184 65.66 9.76 -14.32
N PHE A 185 64.99 8.95 -15.13
CA PHE A 185 63.92 8.04 -14.70
C PHE A 185 64.36 6.99 -13.66
N PHE A 186 65.64 6.59 -13.66
CA PHE A 186 66.18 5.60 -12.72
C PHE A 186 66.24 6.09 -11.27
N LEU A 187 65.95 7.37 -11.00
CA LEU A 187 65.73 7.86 -9.64
C LEU A 187 64.47 7.27 -8.97
N GLY A 188 63.56 6.65 -9.74
CA GLY A 188 62.31 6.08 -9.21
C GLY A 188 61.29 7.14 -8.81
N GLN A 189 61.14 8.20 -9.62
CA GLN A 189 60.36 9.39 -9.24
C GLN A 189 59.40 9.94 -10.31
N ASP A 190 59.09 9.15 -11.32
CA ASP A 190 58.29 9.58 -12.46
C ASP A 190 56.78 9.36 -12.19
N LEU A 191 56.25 10.14 -11.24
CA LEU A 191 54.85 10.10 -10.77
C LEU A 191 54.18 11.48 -10.85
N ALA A 192 52.94 11.54 -11.35
CA ALA A 192 52.08 12.73 -11.31
C ALA A 192 50.71 12.43 -10.70
N ILE A 193 50.26 13.33 -9.83
CA ILE A 193 48.94 13.36 -9.18
C ILE A 193 48.08 14.41 -9.90
N MET A 194 46.96 13.99 -10.48
CA MET A 194 45.98 14.86 -11.12
C MET A 194 44.73 15.00 -10.26
N ALA A 195 44.32 16.25 -10.04
CA ALA A 195 43.02 16.60 -9.46
C ALA A 195 42.00 16.81 -10.58
N LEU A 196 40.88 16.09 -10.55
CA LEU A 196 39.87 16.12 -11.63
C LEU A 196 38.84 17.24 -11.46
N ASP A 197 38.45 17.87 -12.56
CA ASP A 197 37.50 19.00 -12.66
C ASP A 197 36.10 18.71 -12.08
N ARG A 198 35.61 17.50 -12.28
CA ARG A 198 34.36 16.96 -11.70
C ARG A 198 34.56 15.50 -11.30
N PRO A 199 33.85 14.99 -10.29
CA PRO A 199 34.14 13.66 -9.75
C PRO A 199 33.75 12.53 -10.73
N VAL A 200 34.26 11.33 -10.46
CA VAL A 200 33.99 10.09 -11.20
C VAL A 200 33.39 9.07 -10.23
N TYR A 201 32.05 9.05 -10.14
CA TYR A 201 31.32 8.10 -9.29
C TYR A 201 30.81 6.86 -10.07
N ASN A 202 30.82 6.90 -11.41
CA ASN A 202 30.37 5.80 -12.27
C ASN A 202 31.47 4.75 -12.59
N ILE A 203 32.63 4.85 -11.95
CA ILE A 203 33.79 3.97 -12.17
C ILE A 203 34.36 3.64 -10.80
N THR A 204 34.47 2.35 -10.48
CA THR A 204 35.15 1.87 -9.28
C THR A 204 36.63 2.26 -9.37
N PRO A 205 37.16 3.08 -8.45
CA PRO A 205 38.58 3.40 -8.42
C PRO A 205 39.43 2.18 -8.01
N SER A 206 40.72 2.22 -8.29
CA SER A 206 41.66 1.15 -7.94
C SER A 206 42.54 1.58 -6.76
N PRO A 207 42.50 0.87 -5.60
CA PRO A 207 43.37 1.16 -4.46
C PRO A 207 44.85 0.99 -4.79
N ILE A 208 45.74 1.52 -3.96
CA ILE A 208 47.19 1.30 -4.07
C ILE A 208 47.58 0.06 -3.26
N GLY A 209 48.45 -0.79 -3.82
CA GLY A 209 48.98 -2.00 -3.19
C GLY A 209 50.51 -2.02 -3.14
N THR A 210 51.06 -3.02 -2.45
CA THR A 210 52.51 -3.21 -2.26
C THR A 210 53.04 -4.29 -3.21
N PRO A 211 54.11 -4.04 -3.99
CA PRO A 211 54.64 -5.04 -4.92
C PRO A 211 55.46 -6.12 -4.22
N THR A 212 55.25 -7.39 -4.62
CA THR A 212 56.03 -8.55 -4.18
C THR A 212 56.76 -9.18 -5.37
N THR A 213 58.04 -9.51 -5.24
CA THR A 213 58.81 -10.20 -6.29
C THR A 213 58.24 -11.59 -6.59
N GLY A 214 58.23 -12.01 -7.86
CA GLY A 214 57.65 -13.26 -8.34
C GLY A 214 56.13 -13.24 -8.52
N GLN A 215 55.45 -12.13 -8.24
CA GLN A 215 54.01 -12.00 -8.48
C GLN A 215 53.69 -11.68 -9.96
N THR A 216 52.57 -12.18 -10.47
CA THR A 216 52.05 -11.77 -11.78
C THR A 216 51.56 -10.32 -11.75
N LEU A 217 52.05 -9.52 -12.69
CA LEU A 217 51.60 -8.15 -12.95
C LEU A 217 50.55 -8.17 -14.08
N SER A 218 49.49 -7.37 -13.93
CA SER A 218 48.58 -7.02 -15.04
C SER A 218 48.91 -5.61 -15.54
N ILE A 219 49.48 -5.49 -16.73
CA ILE A 219 49.86 -4.21 -17.35
C ILE A 219 48.65 -3.67 -18.13
N VAL A 220 48.29 -2.39 -17.96
CA VAL A 220 47.14 -1.79 -18.65
C VAL A 220 47.44 -0.37 -19.16
N GLY A 221 47.10 -0.08 -20.42
CA GLY A 221 47.33 1.24 -21.02
C GLY A 221 46.70 1.41 -22.42
N TYR A 222 46.87 2.59 -23.02
CA TYR A 222 46.26 3.07 -24.26
C TYR A 222 47.26 3.39 -25.40
N GLY A 223 48.46 2.83 -25.33
CA GLY A 223 49.54 3.10 -26.27
C GLY A 223 49.24 2.64 -27.69
N VAL A 224 50.20 2.88 -28.57
CA VAL A 224 50.35 2.14 -29.82
C VAL A 224 50.47 0.64 -29.47
N ALA A 225 50.23 -0.27 -30.41
CA ALA A 225 50.34 -1.72 -30.22
C ALA A 225 51.27 -2.38 -31.24
N GLY A 226 51.85 -3.53 -30.88
CA GLY A 226 52.69 -4.36 -31.75
C GLY A 226 53.02 -5.73 -31.15
N THR A 227 54.00 -6.43 -31.71
CA THR A 227 54.44 -7.74 -31.22
C THR A 227 55.93 -7.75 -30.87
N GLY A 228 56.40 -8.73 -30.11
CA GLY A 228 57.80 -8.80 -29.67
C GLY A 228 58.83 -8.86 -30.80
N SER A 229 58.45 -9.36 -31.98
CA SER A 229 59.27 -9.30 -33.21
C SER A 229 58.98 -8.11 -34.12
N ALA A 230 57.78 -7.51 -34.04
CA ALA A 230 57.36 -6.34 -34.82
C ALA A 230 56.71 -5.28 -33.91
N PRO A 231 57.52 -4.60 -33.07
CA PRO A 231 56.99 -3.70 -32.05
C PRO A 231 56.44 -2.40 -32.64
N SER A 232 55.48 -1.79 -31.95
CA SER A 232 55.07 -0.38 -32.16
C SER A 232 54.44 -0.04 -33.51
N THR A 233 53.50 -0.86 -33.99
CA THR A 233 53.00 -0.77 -35.38
C THR A 233 51.66 -0.04 -35.58
N VAL A 234 50.74 0.02 -34.59
CA VAL A 234 49.39 0.60 -34.77
C VAL A 234 48.92 1.44 -33.59
N PHE A 235 48.58 2.71 -33.80
CA PHE A 235 47.92 3.57 -32.79
C PHE A 235 46.43 3.74 -33.09
N ASP A 236 45.57 3.23 -32.20
CA ASP A 236 44.11 3.23 -32.40
C ASP A 236 43.31 3.77 -31.20
N GLY A 237 43.99 4.25 -30.14
CA GLY A 237 43.32 4.82 -28.96
C GLY A 237 42.55 3.80 -28.13
N ARG A 238 42.96 2.52 -28.17
CA ARG A 238 42.29 1.43 -27.44
C ARG A 238 43.09 0.92 -26.26
N ARG A 239 42.39 0.69 -25.14
CA ARG A 239 42.97 0.14 -23.91
C ARG A 239 43.35 -1.32 -24.12
N ARG A 240 44.55 -1.73 -23.72
CA ARG A 240 45.05 -3.11 -23.82
C ARG A 240 45.44 -3.64 -22.44
N LEU A 241 45.46 -4.97 -22.33
CA LEU A 241 45.81 -5.70 -21.11
C LEU A 241 46.84 -6.78 -21.45
N GLY A 242 48.02 -6.66 -20.86
CA GLY A 242 49.09 -7.66 -20.89
C GLY A 242 49.33 -8.25 -19.49
N THR A 243 50.11 -9.33 -19.43
CA THR A 243 50.65 -9.85 -18.17
C THR A 243 52.17 -9.91 -18.25
N ASN A 244 52.83 -9.88 -17.10
CA ASN A 244 54.27 -10.07 -16.93
C ASN A 244 54.53 -10.53 -15.46
N VAL A 245 55.77 -10.73 -15.03
CA VAL A 245 56.16 -11.05 -13.65
C VAL A 245 56.98 -9.92 -13.04
N ASN A 246 56.81 -9.66 -11.74
CA ASN A 246 57.66 -8.73 -11.00
C ASN A 246 59.01 -9.40 -10.66
N GLU A 247 60.03 -9.19 -11.48
CA GLU A 247 61.36 -9.76 -11.28
C GLU A 247 62.19 -9.01 -10.21
N GLY A 248 61.82 -7.78 -9.85
CA GLY A 248 62.53 -7.06 -8.79
C GLY A 248 61.88 -5.75 -8.36
N VAL A 249 62.08 -5.38 -7.09
CA VAL A 249 61.75 -4.05 -6.55
C VAL A 249 63.01 -3.48 -5.91
N GLY A 250 63.50 -2.34 -6.39
CA GLY A 250 64.80 -1.82 -5.92
C GLY A 250 65.16 -0.42 -6.40
N ALA A 251 66.18 0.15 -5.75
CA ALA A 251 66.74 1.47 -6.06
C ALA A 251 68.03 1.33 -6.90
N PHE A 252 68.25 2.27 -7.82
CA PHE A 252 69.43 2.32 -8.66
C PHE A 252 70.53 3.20 -8.02
N GLY A 253 71.74 3.19 -8.58
CA GLY A 253 72.88 3.93 -8.01
C GLY A 253 72.63 5.44 -7.96
N GLY A 254 72.42 5.99 -6.77
CA GLY A 254 72.08 7.40 -6.55
C GLY A 254 70.58 7.72 -6.64
N ALA A 255 69.71 6.72 -6.74
CA ALA A 255 68.26 6.90 -6.78
C ALA A 255 67.68 7.41 -5.45
N THR A 256 66.53 8.06 -5.54
CA THR A 256 65.77 8.66 -4.42
C THR A 256 64.36 8.08 -4.33
N GLY A 257 64.24 6.81 -4.74
CA GLY A 257 63.04 6.00 -4.82
C GLY A 257 63.36 4.64 -5.47
N THR A 258 62.37 3.77 -5.52
CA THR A 258 62.47 2.41 -6.07
C THR A 258 61.62 2.23 -7.32
N LEU A 259 62.08 1.33 -8.19
CA LEU A 259 61.37 0.88 -9.37
C LEU A 259 60.94 -0.58 -9.20
N ILE A 260 59.76 -0.90 -9.72
CA ILE A 260 59.32 -2.27 -9.99
C ILE A 260 59.86 -2.64 -11.38
N LEU A 261 60.44 -3.83 -11.52
CA LEU A 261 61.17 -4.27 -12.72
C LEU A 261 60.58 -5.57 -13.29
N ALA A 262 60.61 -5.67 -14.62
CA ALA A 262 60.33 -6.88 -15.38
C ALA A 262 61.13 -6.86 -16.70
N ASP A 263 61.38 -8.02 -17.30
CA ASP A 263 61.85 -8.12 -18.69
C ASP A 263 60.72 -8.52 -19.65
N PHE A 264 61.04 -8.93 -20.88
CA PHE A 264 60.04 -9.30 -21.87
C PHE A 264 60.50 -10.53 -22.66
N GLU A 265 60.03 -11.69 -22.25
CA GLU A 265 60.62 -12.96 -22.62
C GLU A 265 60.06 -13.44 -23.96
N ASN A 266 60.94 -13.93 -24.83
CA ASN A 266 60.52 -14.64 -26.01
C ASN A 266 60.14 -16.08 -25.60
N PRO A 267 58.88 -16.54 -25.77
CA PRO A 267 58.48 -17.90 -25.41
C PRO A 267 59.22 -18.99 -26.21
N LEU A 268 59.88 -18.63 -27.31
CA LEU A 268 60.73 -19.51 -28.13
C LEU A 268 62.23 -19.39 -27.81
N ASN A 269 62.65 -18.44 -26.96
CA ASN A 269 64.05 -18.20 -26.60
C ASN A 269 64.22 -17.64 -25.17
N LEU A 270 63.49 -18.21 -24.19
CA LEU A 270 63.45 -17.72 -22.80
C LEU A 270 64.84 -17.44 -22.21
N ALA A 271 65.77 -18.39 -22.34
CA ALA A 271 67.14 -18.28 -21.81
C ALA A 271 68.03 -17.25 -22.54
N GLY A 272 67.62 -16.77 -23.71
CA GLY A 272 68.29 -15.71 -24.46
C GLY A 272 67.62 -14.34 -24.37
N THR A 273 66.55 -14.23 -23.57
CA THR A 273 65.83 -12.97 -23.31
C THR A 273 65.64 -12.65 -21.83
N ASN A 274 65.87 -13.63 -20.94
CA ASN A 274 65.89 -13.48 -19.48
C ASN A 274 67.05 -12.57 -19.04
N ILE A 275 66.72 -11.44 -18.42
CA ILE A 275 67.64 -10.42 -17.90
C ILE A 275 67.77 -10.51 -16.37
N PHE A 276 66.65 -10.67 -15.65
CA PHE A 276 66.64 -10.53 -14.19
C PHE A 276 66.66 -11.84 -13.40
N GLY A 277 66.22 -12.96 -13.97
CA GLY A 277 66.37 -14.27 -13.33
C GLY A 277 65.37 -15.32 -13.76
N SER A 278 64.07 -15.00 -13.87
CA SER A 278 63.07 -16.01 -14.25
C SER A 278 63.04 -16.25 -15.77
N ALA A 279 63.01 -17.52 -16.16
CA ALA A 279 62.89 -17.94 -17.55
C ALA A 279 61.43 -18.28 -17.88
N PHE A 280 60.51 -17.35 -17.64
CA PHE A 280 59.06 -17.59 -17.69
C PHE A 280 58.31 -16.49 -18.47
N ALA A 281 57.92 -16.80 -19.72
CA ALA A 281 56.96 -15.97 -20.45
C ALA A 281 55.52 -16.28 -19.99
N SER A 282 54.79 -15.28 -19.50
CA SER A 282 53.42 -15.45 -19.04
C SER A 282 52.40 -15.68 -20.18
N ALA A 283 51.16 -15.98 -19.80
CA ALA A 283 50.10 -16.35 -20.76
C ALA A 283 49.69 -15.21 -21.72
N ARG A 284 49.89 -13.95 -21.32
CA ARG A 284 49.70 -12.77 -22.19
C ARG A 284 50.92 -11.85 -22.13
N GLU A 285 52.11 -12.45 -22.22
CA GLU A 285 53.40 -11.77 -22.02
C GLU A 285 53.55 -10.50 -22.85
N ALA A 286 53.94 -9.40 -22.21
CA ALA A 286 53.87 -8.05 -22.77
C ALA A 286 54.80 -7.01 -22.12
N THR A 287 55.13 -5.96 -22.88
CA THR A 287 55.94 -4.82 -22.45
C THR A 287 55.38 -3.44 -22.86
N VAL A 288 56.09 -2.37 -22.51
CA VAL A 288 55.81 -0.96 -22.82
C VAL A 288 56.87 -0.35 -23.80
N ALA A 289 56.49 0.45 -24.80
CA ALA A 289 57.33 0.99 -25.94
C ALA A 289 57.11 2.44 -26.63
N PRO A 290 56.14 2.81 -27.55
CA PRO A 290 55.36 4.15 -27.48
C PRO A 290 53.81 4.36 -27.07
N GLY A 291 53.44 5.18 -26.04
CA GLY A 291 52.06 5.70 -25.72
C GLY A 291 51.32 5.46 -24.34
N ASP A 292 51.88 4.77 -23.36
CA ASP A 292 51.28 4.18 -22.13
C ASP A 292 51.82 4.81 -20.83
N SER A 293 52.72 5.80 -20.87
CA SER A 293 53.37 6.31 -19.66
C SER A 293 52.34 6.75 -18.63
N GLY A 294 52.58 6.42 -17.36
CA GLY A 294 51.61 6.55 -16.29
C GLY A 294 50.61 5.40 -16.16
N GLY A 295 50.51 4.53 -17.17
CA GLY A 295 49.67 3.35 -17.18
C GLY A 295 50.01 2.40 -16.03
N PRO A 296 49.00 1.88 -15.30
CA PRO A 296 49.23 1.07 -14.13
C PRO A 296 49.71 -0.35 -14.45
N ILE A 297 50.50 -0.90 -13.53
CA ILE A 297 50.48 -2.33 -13.22
C ILE A 297 49.60 -2.60 -12.01
N PHE A 298 48.86 -3.70 -12.09
CA PHE A 298 48.02 -4.20 -11.00
C PHE A 298 48.46 -5.58 -10.51
N ASP A 299 48.15 -5.88 -9.25
CA ASP A 299 48.10 -7.25 -8.74
C ASP A 299 46.85 -8.02 -9.22
N ALA A 300 46.69 -9.25 -8.73
CA ALA A 300 45.56 -10.12 -9.00
C ALA A 300 44.25 -9.70 -8.30
N ALA A 301 44.30 -8.84 -7.28
CA ALA A 301 43.13 -8.29 -6.59
C ALA A 301 42.61 -7.00 -7.25
N GLY A 302 43.43 -6.34 -8.06
CA GLY A 302 43.11 -5.11 -8.76
C GLY A 302 43.70 -3.84 -8.14
N ASN A 303 44.64 -3.96 -7.20
CA ASN A 303 45.34 -2.81 -6.61
C ASN A 303 46.47 -2.35 -7.53
N VAL A 304 46.67 -1.03 -7.66
CA VAL A 304 47.74 -0.39 -8.43
C VAL A 304 49.05 -0.48 -7.65
N LEU A 305 50.10 -0.98 -8.30
CA LEU A 305 51.42 -1.17 -7.69
C LEU A 305 52.42 -0.10 -8.12
N GLY A 306 52.34 0.32 -9.38
CA GLY A 306 53.28 1.24 -10.01
C GLY A 306 52.71 1.85 -11.29
N VAL A 307 53.27 2.98 -11.70
CA VAL A 307 52.92 3.70 -12.94
C VAL A 307 54.06 3.60 -13.95
N ALA A 308 53.75 3.38 -15.23
CA ALA A 308 54.74 3.06 -16.26
C ALA A 308 55.67 4.25 -16.51
N SER A 309 56.97 4.07 -16.23
CA SER A 309 57.95 5.14 -16.29
C SER A 309 58.94 4.99 -17.45
N GLY A 310 59.23 3.77 -17.88
CA GLY A 310 60.06 3.57 -19.07
C GLY A 310 60.46 2.12 -19.36
N VAL A 311 61.37 2.00 -20.32
CA VAL A 311 61.91 0.74 -20.84
C VAL A 311 63.35 0.96 -21.30
N SER A 312 64.15 -0.10 -21.34
CA SER A 312 65.59 -0.09 -21.61
C SER A 312 65.97 -1.17 -22.61
N GLY A 313 66.90 -0.86 -23.51
CA GLY A 313 67.31 -1.69 -24.65
C GLY A 313 66.43 -1.54 -25.90
N GLY A 314 65.13 -1.24 -25.72
CA GLY A 314 64.18 -1.07 -26.82
C GLY A 314 62.81 -1.65 -26.48
N PHE A 315 62.12 -2.13 -27.52
CA PHE A 315 60.67 -2.33 -27.51
C PHE A 315 60.21 -3.75 -27.87
N GLY A 316 61.12 -4.62 -28.31
CA GLY A 316 60.87 -6.04 -28.60
C GLY A 316 61.29 -6.94 -27.43
N TYR A 317 61.36 -8.26 -27.65
CA TYR A 317 61.83 -9.19 -26.62
C TYR A 317 63.28 -8.91 -26.16
N GLY A 318 63.63 -9.37 -24.94
CA GLY A 318 64.97 -9.20 -24.38
C GLY A 318 65.32 -7.75 -24.03
N ASN A 319 64.29 -6.97 -23.72
CA ASN A 319 64.37 -5.61 -23.19
C ASN A 319 63.67 -5.58 -21.82
N PHE A 320 64.01 -4.62 -20.98
CA PHE A 320 63.44 -4.53 -19.63
C PHE A 320 62.72 -3.22 -19.36
N MET A 321 61.68 -3.30 -18.55
CA MET A 321 60.69 -2.26 -18.31
C MET A 321 60.56 -1.94 -16.82
N PHE A 322 60.16 -0.72 -16.51
CA PHE A 322 60.13 -0.25 -15.13
C PHE A 322 58.99 0.73 -14.82
N TRP A 323 58.47 0.61 -13.59
CA TRP A 323 57.40 1.43 -13.03
C TRP A 323 57.84 2.10 -11.74
N THR A 324 57.49 3.37 -11.55
CA THR A 324 57.67 4.06 -10.26
C THR A 324 56.77 3.39 -9.21
N ASN A 325 57.40 2.90 -8.13
CA ASN A 325 56.73 2.14 -7.06
C ASN A 325 55.88 3.06 -6.16
N LEU A 326 54.57 2.81 -6.08
CA LEU A 326 53.67 3.67 -5.29
C LEU A 326 53.76 3.45 -3.78
N SER A 327 54.26 2.29 -3.32
CA SER A 327 54.30 1.94 -1.89
C SER A 327 55.64 2.28 -1.22
N ASP A 328 56.51 3.04 -1.88
CA ASP A 328 57.90 3.21 -1.46
C ASP A 328 58.12 4.31 -0.42
N ASN A 329 58.89 3.98 0.62
CA ASN A 329 59.21 4.85 1.74
C ASN A 329 60.65 5.42 1.66
N PHE A 330 61.47 5.04 0.67
CA PHE A 330 62.88 5.41 0.58
C PHE A 330 63.09 6.85 0.05
N LEU A 331 63.65 7.73 0.90
CA LEU A 331 64.14 9.11 0.64
C LEU A 331 63.23 10.12 -0.12
N GLY A 332 62.07 9.69 -0.64
CA GLY A 332 61.03 10.52 -1.26
C GLY A 332 59.60 10.17 -0.84
N ASN A 333 59.42 9.12 -0.01
CA ASN A 333 58.18 8.66 0.64
C ASN A 333 56.89 8.91 -0.17
N TYR A 334 56.62 8.00 -1.12
CA TYR A 334 55.43 8.07 -1.99
C TYR A 334 54.10 7.98 -1.25
N PRO A 335 53.90 7.08 -0.26
CA PRO A 335 52.68 7.10 0.56
C PRO A 335 52.41 8.46 1.21
N ALA A 336 53.43 9.13 1.75
CA ALA A 336 53.27 10.47 2.32
C ALA A 336 53.04 11.55 1.26
N PHE A 337 53.75 11.52 0.13
CA PHE A 337 53.53 12.45 -0.99
C PHE A 337 52.11 12.32 -1.56
N ILE A 338 51.63 11.08 -1.73
CA ILE A 338 50.28 10.76 -2.23
C ILE A 338 49.21 11.22 -1.23
N ALA A 339 49.31 10.86 0.05
CA ALA A 339 48.35 11.31 1.07
C ALA A 339 48.34 12.84 1.26
N ALA A 340 49.52 13.49 1.20
CA ALA A 340 49.65 14.94 1.28
C ALA A 340 49.00 15.66 0.09
N ASN A 341 48.96 15.04 -1.09
CA ASN A 341 48.46 15.64 -2.33
C ASN A 341 47.16 15.03 -2.88
N ASP A 342 46.53 14.08 -2.18
CA ASP A 342 45.21 13.56 -2.56
C ASP A 342 44.22 14.72 -2.75
N PRO A 343 43.62 14.90 -3.94
CA PRO A 343 42.68 15.99 -4.15
C PRO A 343 41.36 15.81 -3.39
N LEU A 344 41.00 14.60 -2.94
CA LEU A 344 39.81 14.38 -2.13
C LEU A 344 40.13 14.50 -0.63
N ARG A 345 39.35 15.32 0.08
CA ARG A 345 39.47 15.52 1.52
C ARG A 345 38.16 15.19 2.21
N PHE A 346 38.27 14.51 3.35
CA PHE A 346 37.16 14.27 4.25
C PHE A 346 37.25 15.30 5.38
N SER A 347 36.17 16.04 5.61
CA SER A 347 36.11 17.04 6.70
C SER A 347 34.86 16.87 7.53
N ALA A 348 35.04 16.62 8.83
CA ALA A 348 33.96 16.51 9.80
C ALA A 348 33.86 17.78 10.64
N SER A 349 32.64 18.18 10.98
CA SER A 349 32.42 19.25 11.96
C SER A 349 32.98 18.84 13.34
N THR A 350 33.86 19.64 13.92
CA THR A 350 34.43 19.44 15.28
C THR A 350 33.60 20.10 16.38
N GLY A 351 32.63 20.94 16.02
CA GLY A 351 31.67 21.56 16.93
C GLY A 351 30.58 22.32 16.16
N SER A 352 29.70 23.00 16.89
CA SER A 352 28.74 23.95 16.31
C SER A 352 29.41 25.27 15.95
N GLY A 353 29.02 25.89 14.82
CA GLY A 353 29.65 27.12 14.35
C GLY A 353 29.15 27.62 12.99
N ALA A 354 29.82 28.63 12.45
CA ALA A 354 29.64 29.06 11.06
C ALA A 354 30.50 28.19 10.13
N TRP A 355 29.97 27.85 8.95
CA TRP A 355 30.70 27.05 7.95
C TRP A 355 32.02 27.72 7.55
N SER A 356 32.04 29.05 7.42
CA SER A 356 33.24 29.81 7.03
C SER A 356 34.36 29.84 8.08
N ALA A 357 34.09 29.46 9.34
CA ALA A 357 35.11 29.41 10.38
C ALA A 357 35.87 28.08 10.35
N GLY A 358 37.16 28.11 10.00
CA GLY A 358 38.00 26.90 9.90
C GLY A 358 38.05 26.06 11.17
N GLY A 359 37.93 26.68 12.35
CA GLY A 359 37.85 25.99 13.65
C GLY A 359 36.61 25.12 13.87
N THR A 360 35.58 25.25 13.04
CA THR A 360 34.39 24.38 13.00
C THR A 360 34.72 22.99 12.42
N TRP A 361 35.91 22.80 11.84
CA TRP A 361 36.23 21.66 10.96
C TRP A 361 37.49 20.89 11.37
N SER A 362 37.48 19.57 11.12
CA SER A 362 38.64 18.70 11.29
C SER A 362 39.80 19.16 10.42
N GLY A 363 40.97 19.37 11.03
CA GLY A 363 42.16 19.92 10.35
C GLY A 363 42.18 21.46 10.25
N GLY A 364 41.17 22.17 10.76
CA GLY A 364 41.17 23.63 10.87
C GLY A 364 40.94 24.39 9.56
N ILE A 365 40.58 23.70 8.48
CA ILE A 365 40.40 24.27 7.13
C ILE A 365 38.92 24.21 6.75
N THR A 366 38.36 25.36 6.38
CA THR A 366 36.99 25.49 5.83
C THR A 366 36.85 24.64 4.56
N PRO A 367 35.88 23.70 4.50
CA PRO A 367 35.56 22.95 3.29
C PRO A 367 34.97 23.88 2.23
N ASP A 368 35.64 23.98 1.09
CA ASP A 368 35.17 24.76 -0.05
C ASP A 368 35.83 24.32 -1.37
N ASN A 369 35.01 23.99 -2.36
CA ASN A 369 35.41 23.68 -3.72
C ASN A 369 35.28 24.90 -4.67
N THR A 370 34.76 26.06 -4.23
CA THR A 370 34.43 27.21 -5.11
C THR A 370 35.68 27.95 -5.67
N PHE A 371 36.89 27.49 -5.36
CA PHE A 371 38.10 27.92 -6.06
C PHE A 371 38.13 27.38 -7.50
N GLY A 372 38.10 28.28 -8.49
CA GLY A 372 38.09 27.92 -9.91
C GLY A 372 36.77 28.14 -10.64
N ALA A 373 35.92 29.07 -10.17
CA ALA A 373 34.74 29.52 -10.93
C ALA A 373 35.09 29.89 -12.38
N THR A 374 34.18 29.55 -13.31
CA THR A 374 34.47 29.25 -14.73
C THR A 374 35.01 30.37 -15.62
N ASP A 375 35.15 31.59 -15.10
CA ASP A 375 35.62 32.77 -15.84
C ASP A 375 37.10 33.13 -15.58
N ASN A 376 37.78 32.45 -14.66
CA ASN A 376 39.22 32.64 -14.43
C ASN A 376 40.05 31.53 -15.10
N PRO A 377 40.87 31.82 -16.12
CA PRO A 377 41.73 30.80 -16.73
C PRO A 377 42.83 30.39 -15.73
N PHE A 378 42.93 29.10 -15.44
CA PHE A 378 43.92 28.49 -14.53
C PHE A 378 45.31 29.16 -14.64
N THR A 379 45.79 29.73 -13.54
CA THR A 379 47.07 30.41 -13.48
C THR A 379 48.21 29.41 -13.27
N VAL A 380 49.46 29.83 -13.46
CA VAL A 380 50.65 29.00 -13.18
C VAL A 380 50.68 28.52 -11.72
N ALA A 381 50.16 29.32 -10.78
CA ALA A 381 50.12 28.97 -9.36
C ALA A 381 49.13 27.84 -9.06
N ASP A 382 47.98 27.80 -9.75
CA ASP A 382 46.91 26.82 -9.51
C ASP A 382 47.32 25.39 -9.90
N TYR A 383 48.28 25.24 -10.81
CA TYR A 383 48.86 23.93 -11.17
C TYR A 383 49.90 23.44 -10.16
N ALA A 384 50.59 24.35 -9.45
CA ALA A 384 51.60 24.02 -8.46
C ALA A 384 51.03 23.77 -7.04
N ILE A 385 49.79 24.18 -6.79
CA ILE A 385 49.07 23.95 -5.54
C ILE A 385 48.09 22.79 -5.75
N GLY A 386 48.24 21.69 -5.02
CA GLY A 386 47.32 20.56 -5.09
C GLY A 386 45.91 20.95 -4.64
N GLN A 387 44.98 21.03 -5.60
CA GLN A 387 43.58 21.40 -5.37
C GLN A 387 42.89 20.43 -4.41
N ARG A 388 41.91 20.93 -3.66
CA ARG A 388 41.23 20.16 -2.60
C ARG A 388 39.72 20.24 -2.77
N PHE A 389 39.11 19.07 -2.88
CA PHE A 389 37.67 18.87 -2.99
C PHE A 389 37.17 18.13 -1.75
N TYR A 390 36.00 18.52 -1.23
CA TYR A 390 35.59 18.14 0.11
C TYR A 390 34.35 17.23 0.13
N ASN A 391 34.49 16.06 0.75
CA ASN A 391 33.38 15.32 1.33
C ASN A 391 33.20 15.79 2.77
N VAL A 392 32.01 16.32 3.09
CA VAL A 392 31.74 17.01 4.37
C VAL A 392 30.73 16.25 5.22
N THR A 393 31.04 16.08 6.50
CA THR A 393 30.17 15.41 7.48
C THR A 393 29.81 16.34 8.63
N ILE A 394 28.52 16.63 8.81
CA ILE A 394 27.99 17.29 10.01
C ILE A 394 27.70 16.19 11.05
N ALA A 395 28.36 16.27 12.20
CA ALA A 395 28.28 15.25 13.25
C ALA A 395 27.06 15.45 14.16
N GLY A 396 26.68 14.38 14.89
CA GLY A 396 25.56 14.42 15.84
C GLY A 396 25.82 15.41 16.98
N GLY A 397 24.81 16.21 17.32
CA GLY A 397 24.90 17.27 18.34
C GLY A 397 25.52 18.58 17.86
N HIS A 398 26.02 18.65 16.62
CA HIS A 398 26.59 19.88 16.05
C HIS A 398 25.58 20.62 15.17
N THR A 399 25.57 21.94 15.27
CA THR A 399 24.81 22.84 14.39
C THR A 399 25.77 23.71 13.61
N VAL A 400 25.85 23.48 12.29
CA VAL A 400 26.65 24.29 11.37
C VAL A 400 25.73 25.22 10.58
N THR A 401 26.09 26.51 10.53
CA THR A 401 25.31 27.53 9.80
C THR A 401 26.07 28.03 8.57
N LEU A 402 25.44 27.96 7.40
CA LEU A 402 25.96 28.47 6.14
C LEU A 402 25.27 29.81 5.80
N GLY A 403 26.07 30.84 5.52
CA GLY A 403 25.62 32.18 5.19
C GLY A 403 26.38 32.84 4.05
N ASP A 404 27.06 32.01 3.25
CA ASP A 404 27.82 32.39 2.07
C ASP A 404 27.75 31.26 1.02
N VAL A 405 28.34 31.49 -0.16
CA VAL A 405 28.44 30.47 -1.22
C VAL A 405 29.58 29.51 -0.89
N ARG A 406 29.31 28.20 -0.95
CA ARG A 406 30.30 27.13 -0.81
C ARG A 406 29.96 25.99 -1.75
N ASP A 407 30.98 25.31 -2.25
CA ASP A 407 30.81 24.09 -3.03
C ASP A 407 31.50 22.91 -2.33
N VAL A 408 30.94 21.70 -2.49
CA VAL A 408 31.49 20.44 -1.95
C VAL A 408 31.32 19.33 -2.98
N ASP A 409 31.94 18.17 -2.76
CA ASP A 409 31.62 16.96 -3.52
C ASP A 409 30.34 16.32 -2.96
N ILE A 410 30.33 16.03 -1.65
CA ILE A 410 29.22 15.42 -0.92
C ILE A 410 29.04 16.14 0.41
N VAL A 411 27.79 16.34 0.85
CA VAL A 411 27.47 16.65 2.24
C VAL A 411 26.63 15.54 2.88
N GLY A 412 27.06 15.05 4.04
CA GLY A 412 26.32 14.14 4.91
C GLY A 412 26.00 14.80 6.24
N ILE A 413 24.75 14.72 6.69
CA ILE A 413 24.32 15.22 8.01
C ILE A 413 23.93 14.01 8.84
N ASN A 414 24.72 13.69 9.86
CA ASN A 414 24.48 12.54 10.73
C ASN A 414 23.26 12.76 11.63
N ALA A 415 22.74 11.66 12.21
CA ALA A 415 21.62 11.73 13.15
C ALA A 415 21.92 12.67 14.32
N GLY A 416 20.98 13.56 14.64
CA GLY A 416 21.16 14.62 15.65
C GLY A 416 22.07 15.78 15.23
N GLY A 417 22.66 15.76 14.03
CA GLY A 417 23.36 16.91 13.45
C GLY A 417 22.39 17.89 12.78
N THR A 418 22.78 19.15 12.64
CA THR A 418 21.97 20.19 11.97
C THR A 418 22.82 21.02 11.01
N LEU A 419 22.38 21.14 9.74
CA LEU A 419 22.88 22.13 8.79
C LEU A 419 21.80 23.18 8.52
N ASN A 420 22.12 24.45 8.79
CA ASN A 420 21.24 25.59 8.53
C ASN A 420 21.81 26.46 7.41
N ILE A 421 21.27 26.31 6.20
CA ILE A 421 21.55 27.19 5.07
C ILE A 421 20.61 28.39 5.17
N THR A 422 21.14 29.51 5.64
CA THR A 422 20.40 30.78 5.77
C THR A 422 20.04 31.36 4.39
N GLY A 423 19.17 32.37 4.34
CA GLY A 423 18.77 33.03 3.07
C GLY A 423 19.89 33.69 2.25
N ALA A 424 21.12 33.77 2.78
CA ALA A 424 22.32 34.23 2.06
C ALA A 424 23.29 33.09 1.71
N GLY A 425 23.03 31.85 2.15
CA GLY A 425 23.84 30.68 1.86
C GLY A 425 23.44 29.97 0.57
N ASP A 426 24.43 29.48 -0.17
CA ASP A 426 24.24 28.64 -1.37
C ASP A 426 25.25 27.49 -1.36
N LEU A 427 24.77 26.25 -1.18
CA LEU A 427 25.60 25.05 -1.12
C LEU A 427 25.54 24.25 -2.43
N GLY A 428 26.62 24.26 -3.19
CA GLY A 428 26.76 23.43 -4.39
C GLY A 428 27.33 22.05 -4.05
N PHE A 429 26.81 20.99 -4.69
CA PHE A 429 27.30 19.63 -4.48
C PHE A 429 27.28 18.77 -5.75
N TRP A 430 28.14 17.75 -5.84
CA TRP A 430 28.31 16.91 -7.04
C TRP A 430 27.76 15.48 -6.90
N GLY A 431 27.92 14.85 -5.73
CA GLY A 431 27.58 13.45 -5.47
C GLY A 431 26.34 13.26 -4.60
N GLN A 432 26.06 12.01 -4.22
CA GLN A 432 24.89 11.70 -3.41
C GLN A 432 25.05 12.27 -1.99
N SER A 433 24.37 13.38 -1.73
CA SER A 433 24.34 14.05 -0.43
C SER A 433 23.17 13.53 0.39
N SER A 434 23.27 13.55 1.72
CA SER A 434 22.25 12.95 2.58
C SER A 434 22.02 13.67 3.91
N ALA A 435 20.77 13.60 4.38
CA ALA A 435 20.34 14.09 5.67
C ALA A 435 19.74 12.95 6.51
N SER A 436 20.48 12.51 7.52
CA SER A 436 19.99 11.67 8.63
C SER A 436 19.70 12.49 9.89
N GLY A 437 20.06 13.77 9.90
CA GLY A 437 19.66 14.79 10.88
C GLY A 437 18.86 15.91 10.21
N ASN A 438 18.93 17.12 10.77
CA ASN A 438 18.19 18.28 10.28
C ASN A 438 18.94 19.02 9.15
N LEU A 439 18.25 19.26 8.04
CA LEU A 439 18.70 20.11 6.95
C LEU A 439 17.67 21.23 6.76
N ILE A 440 18.05 22.46 7.12
CA ILE A 440 17.20 23.64 7.00
C ILE A 440 17.72 24.47 5.83
N VAL A 441 16.93 24.62 4.77
CA VAL A 441 17.28 25.34 3.53
C VAL A 441 16.37 26.55 3.37
N ASN A 442 16.86 27.71 3.82
CA ASN A 442 16.22 29.01 3.59
C ASN A 442 16.88 29.78 2.42
N GLY A 443 18.13 29.45 2.10
CA GLY A 443 18.83 29.91 0.90
C GLY A 443 18.73 28.89 -0.25
N ALA A 444 19.87 28.54 -0.84
CA ALA A 444 19.96 27.57 -1.94
C ALA A 444 20.81 26.34 -1.59
N MET A 445 20.45 25.20 -2.16
CA MET A 445 21.29 24.00 -2.21
C MET A 445 21.17 23.41 -3.62
N ARG A 446 22.27 23.34 -4.37
CA ARG A 446 22.25 23.09 -5.82
C ARG A 446 23.12 21.90 -6.21
N SER A 447 22.60 21.07 -7.11
CA SER A 447 23.34 19.93 -7.67
C SER A 447 24.04 20.33 -8.98
N PHE A 448 25.31 19.99 -9.10
CA PHE A 448 26.09 20.14 -10.34
C PHE A 448 25.93 18.94 -11.31
N ASP A 449 25.35 17.82 -10.84
CA ASP A 449 25.00 16.65 -11.66
C ASP A 449 23.57 16.14 -11.33
N PRO A 450 22.52 16.96 -11.57
CA PRO A 450 21.14 16.62 -11.19
C PRO A 450 20.54 15.51 -12.07
N THR A 451 21.23 15.09 -13.13
CA THR A 451 20.86 13.97 -14.01
C THR A 451 21.63 12.68 -13.73
N GLY A 452 22.63 12.73 -12.86
CA GLY A 452 23.49 11.60 -12.50
C GLY A 452 23.52 11.38 -10.98
N PHE A 453 24.62 11.72 -10.34
CA PHE A 453 24.88 11.36 -8.93
C PHE A 453 24.48 12.44 -7.92
N GLY A 454 24.27 13.68 -8.35
CA GLY A 454 23.99 14.81 -7.48
C GLY A 454 22.54 14.83 -7.00
N VAL A 455 22.21 13.90 -6.10
CA VAL A 455 20.87 13.68 -5.50
C VAL A 455 20.93 13.97 -4.00
N LEU A 456 19.88 14.58 -3.44
CA LEU A 456 19.69 14.72 -1.99
C LEU A 456 18.81 13.58 -1.46
N SER A 457 19.35 12.79 -0.53
CA SER A 457 18.63 11.71 0.16
C SER A 457 18.25 12.12 1.59
N VAL A 458 16.97 12.31 1.89
CA VAL A 458 16.49 12.46 3.27
C VAL A 458 16.26 11.06 3.82
N ASN A 459 17.09 10.63 4.78
CA ASN A 459 17.07 9.30 5.38
C ASN A 459 15.99 9.20 6.48
N PRO A 460 15.64 8.00 6.99
CA PRO A 460 14.49 7.81 7.88
C PRO A 460 14.47 8.62 9.20
N ALA A 461 15.63 9.03 9.72
CA ALA A 461 15.72 9.90 10.90
C ALA A 461 15.93 11.39 10.57
N GLY A 462 16.04 11.72 9.27
CA GLY A 462 16.34 13.06 8.79
C GLY A 462 15.11 13.90 8.50
N ARG A 463 15.27 15.22 8.66
CA ARG A 463 14.25 16.23 8.32
C ARG A 463 14.84 17.24 7.35
N LEU A 464 14.17 17.45 6.22
CA LEU A 464 14.42 18.59 5.33
C LEU A 464 13.33 19.63 5.53
N SER A 465 13.70 20.88 5.82
CA SER A 465 12.78 22.01 5.94
C SER A 465 13.33 23.32 5.39
N GLY A 466 12.55 24.40 5.46
CA GLY A 466 12.94 25.75 5.08
C GLY A 466 12.15 26.36 3.92
N THR A 467 12.35 27.66 3.69
CA THR A 467 11.64 28.44 2.65
C THR A 467 12.44 28.64 1.36
N GLY A 468 13.51 27.86 1.16
CA GLY A 468 14.52 28.07 0.13
C GLY A 468 14.30 27.26 -1.16
N SER A 469 15.41 26.95 -1.83
CA SER A 469 15.44 26.15 -3.06
C SER A 469 16.46 25.03 -3.01
N VAL A 470 16.01 23.78 -3.10
CA VAL A 470 16.84 22.61 -3.37
C VAL A 470 16.83 22.30 -4.86
N LEU A 471 17.80 22.86 -5.58
CA LEU A 471 18.00 22.68 -7.03
C LEU A 471 18.70 21.34 -7.32
N ALA A 472 18.10 20.26 -6.84
CA ALA A 472 18.53 18.87 -6.98
C ALA A 472 17.32 17.93 -6.91
N PRO A 473 17.40 16.69 -7.42
CA PRO A 473 16.42 15.65 -7.12
C PRO A 473 16.44 15.32 -5.62
N VAL A 474 15.26 15.30 -4.99
CA VAL A 474 15.06 14.98 -3.58
C VAL A 474 14.38 13.62 -3.46
N VAL A 475 15.05 12.67 -2.78
CA VAL A 475 14.50 11.36 -2.42
C VAL A 475 14.20 11.37 -0.93
N ASN A 476 12.92 11.34 -0.57
CA ASN A 476 12.47 11.35 0.82
C ASN A 476 12.17 9.92 1.33
N ARG A 477 12.89 9.52 2.38
CA ARG A 477 12.69 8.32 3.21
C ARG A 477 12.41 8.65 4.69
N GLY A 478 12.39 9.93 5.07
CA GLY A 478 12.19 10.45 6.42
C GLY A 478 11.07 11.49 6.44
N THR A 479 11.36 12.73 6.88
CA THR A 479 10.40 13.84 6.86
C THR A 479 10.84 14.98 5.95
N VAL A 480 9.93 15.45 5.09
CA VAL A 480 10.02 16.74 4.42
C VAL A 480 8.92 17.64 4.95
N ALA A 481 9.27 18.83 5.41
CA ALA A 481 8.37 19.80 6.00
C ALA A 481 8.72 21.18 5.44
N PRO A 482 8.03 21.68 4.40
CA PRO A 482 8.30 23.02 3.88
C PRO A 482 8.22 24.09 4.98
N GLY A 483 8.91 25.21 4.79
CA GLY A 483 8.83 26.32 5.75
C GLY A 483 9.64 26.13 7.04
N ASN A 484 9.39 27.03 7.98
CA ASN A 484 9.93 27.11 9.35
C ASN A 484 8.92 27.95 10.16
N SER A 485 7.69 27.46 10.37
CA SER A 485 6.43 28.21 10.13
C SER A 485 6.06 28.19 8.65
N ILE A 486 4.74 28.12 8.37
CA ILE A 486 4.12 28.13 7.03
C ILE A 486 4.94 28.91 5.97
N GLY A 487 5.35 28.21 4.91
CA GLY A 487 6.13 28.78 3.81
C GLY A 487 6.10 27.95 2.53
N THR A 488 7.16 28.07 1.72
CA THR A 488 7.28 27.33 0.45
C THR A 488 8.69 26.82 0.27
N LEU A 489 8.83 25.50 0.13
CA LEU A 489 10.10 24.85 -0.21
C LEU A 489 10.09 24.49 -1.68
N ASN A 490 11.07 24.98 -2.43
CA ASN A 490 11.20 24.71 -3.86
C ASN A 490 12.16 23.54 -4.07
N VAL A 491 11.80 22.55 -4.89
CA VAL A 491 12.65 21.39 -5.19
C VAL A 491 12.64 21.06 -6.69
N ALA A 492 13.76 20.58 -7.24
CA ALA A 492 13.85 20.32 -8.67
C ALA A 492 12.94 19.16 -9.12
N SER A 493 12.99 18.04 -8.41
CA SER A 493 12.10 16.88 -8.54
C SER A 493 12.00 16.17 -7.19
N TYR A 494 10.89 15.49 -6.93
CA TYR A 494 10.55 14.92 -5.63
C TYR A 494 10.11 13.46 -5.73
N THR A 495 10.66 12.59 -4.89
CA THR A 495 10.25 11.18 -4.80
C THR A 495 10.11 10.77 -3.34
N GLN A 496 8.89 10.50 -2.89
CA GLN A 496 8.58 10.03 -1.54
C GLN A 496 8.46 8.50 -1.51
N LEU A 497 9.18 7.84 -0.60
CA LEU A 497 9.29 6.37 -0.52
C LEU A 497 8.88 5.88 0.87
N GLY A 498 7.57 5.69 1.10
CA GLY A 498 7.04 5.26 2.41
C GLY A 498 7.28 6.26 3.55
N ALA A 499 7.53 7.52 3.19
CA ALA A 499 8.00 8.59 4.07
C ALA A 499 6.89 9.59 4.39
N LEU A 500 7.22 10.67 5.10
CA LEU A 500 6.29 11.73 5.50
C LEU A 500 6.53 13.05 4.75
N LEU A 501 5.44 13.65 4.27
CA LEU A 501 5.33 15.09 3.99
C LEU A 501 4.51 15.73 5.12
N GLU A 502 5.02 16.80 5.72
CA GLU A 502 4.39 17.53 6.82
C GLU A 502 3.99 18.92 6.34
N ILE A 503 2.74 19.33 6.59
CA ILE A 503 2.14 20.58 6.11
C ILE A 503 1.53 21.34 7.29
N GLU A 504 2.13 22.47 7.65
CA GLU A 504 1.54 23.45 8.56
C GLU A 504 0.43 24.24 7.83
N MET A 505 -0.70 24.49 8.48
CA MET A 505 -1.78 25.30 7.90
C MET A 505 -2.65 26.03 8.92
N ASN A 506 -3.33 27.09 8.46
CA ASN A 506 -4.25 27.92 9.24
C ASN A 506 -5.49 28.32 8.43
N ASN A 507 -6.38 29.13 9.00
CA ASN A 507 -7.61 29.62 8.36
C ASN A 507 -7.45 30.50 7.09
N LEU A 508 -6.23 30.74 6.61
CA LEU A 508 -5.95 31.54 5.41
C LEU A 508 -5.06 30.82 4.38
N THR A 509 -4.08 30.03 4.83
CA THR A 509 -3.03 29.44 3.98
C THR A 509 -2.32 28.28 4.69
N GLY A 510 -1.41 27.58 3.99
CA GLY A 510 -0.53 26.56 4.56
C GLY A 510 0.74 26.37 3.74
N ASP A 511 1.55 25.39 4.13
CA ASP A 511 2.81 25.06 3.45
C ASP A 511 2.62 24.65 2.00
N ILE A 512 3.65 24.89 1.19
CA ILE A 512 3.71 24.47 -0.22
C ILE A 512 5.05 23.77 -0.50
N LEU A 513 5.00 22.50 -0.92
CA LEU A 513 6.12 21.86 -1.61
C LEU A 513 6.01 22.13 -3.11
N ASN A 514 6.86 23.01 -3.63
CA ASN A 514 6.85 23.41 -5.04
C ASN A 514 7.90 22.63 -5.85
N VAL A 515 7.43 21.68 -6.67
CA VAL A 515 8.26 20.76 -7.45
C VAL A 515 8.32 21.22 -8.91
N THR A 516 9.49 21.61 -9.43
CA THR A 516 9.56 22.11 -10.82
C THR A 516 9.37 21.02 -11.87
N GLY A 517 9.80 19.79 -11.57
CA GLY A 517 9.69 18.61 -12.42
C GLY A 517 8.64 17.62 -11.91
N THR A 518 9.02 16.36 -11.76
CA THR A 518 8.10 15.29 -11.33
C THR A 518 8.05 15.17 -9.81
N ALA A 519 6.83 15.06 -9.28
CA ALA A 519 6.55 14.68 -7.90
C ALA A 519 5.96 13.26 -7.86
N SER A 520 6.72 12.28 -7.36
CA SER A 520 6.28 10.90 -7.17
C SER A 520 5.95 10.64 -5.71
N LEU A 521 4.70 10.29 -5.41
CA LEU A 521 4.15 10.23 -4.06
C LEU A 521 3.87 8.79 -3.60
N SER A 522 4.23 8.50 -2.34
CA SER A 522 3.83 7.34 -1.55
C SER A 522 4.03 7.64 -0.07
N GLY A 523 3.49 6.82 0.85
CA GLY A 523 3.57 7.11 2.28
C GLY A 523 2.57 8.20 2.70
N ALA A 524 2.85 8.88 3.81
CA ALA A 524 1.90 9.76 4.47
C ALA A 524 2.05 11.25 4.07
N VAL A 525 0.94 11.98 4.15
CA VAL A 525 0.94 13.43 4.36
C VAL A 525 0.30 13.74 5.72
N SER A 526 0.87 14.68 6.49
CA SER A 526 0.31 15.16 7.76
C SER A 526 -0.10 16.63 7.63
N PHE A 527 -1.26 16.98 8.17
CA PHE A 527 -1.75 18.36 8.27
C PHE A 527 -1.84 18.79 9.73
N GLN A 528 -1.13 19.87 10.08
CA GLN A 528 -1.04 20.35 11.46
C GLN A 528 -1.34 21.86 11.58
N PRO A 529 -1.99 22.30 12.67
CA PRO A 529 -2.40 23.69 12.85
C PRO A 529 -1.21 24.60 13.19
N PHE A 530 -1.05 25.70 12.46
CA PHE A 530 -0.10 26.76 12.80
C PHE A 530 -0.82 28.10 12.99
N GLY A 531 -1.22 28.39 14.22
CA GLY A 531 -2.05 29.56 14.56
C GLY A 531 -3.54 29.22 14.50
N PRO A 532 -4.42 30.11 13.98
CA PRO A 532 -5.86 29.87 13.94
C PRO A 532 -6.22 28.66 13.06
N SER A 533 -6.94 27.69 13.62
CA SER A 533 -7.32 26.44 12.93
C SER A 533 -8.01 26.68 11.59
N PRO A 534 -7.78 25.83 10.56
CA PRO A 534 -8.52 25.84 9.30
C PRO A 534 -10.05 25.78 9.47
N VAL A 535 -10.80 26.21 8.45
CA VAL A 535 -12.27 26.31 8.47
C VAL A 535 -12.95 25.41 7.44
N LEU A 536 -14.19 24.98 7.72
CA LEU A 536 -14.97 24.11 6.83
C LEU A 536 -15.09 24.70 5.42
N GLY A 537 -14.83 23.88 4.40
CA GLY A 537 -14.84 24.27 2.99
C GLY A 537 -13.60 25.03 2.52
N GLN A 538 -12.62 25.31 3.40
CA GLN A 538 -11.34 25.88 3.00
C GLN A 538 -10.59 24.90 2.08
N THR A 539 -9.96 25.43 1.02
CA THR A 539 -9.08 24.65 0.14
C THR A 539 -7.68 25.25 0.12
N HIS A 540 -6.65 24.41 0.08
CA HIS A 540 -5.24 24.83 0.00
C HIS A 540 -4.43 23.85 -0.86
N THR A 541 -3.65 24.37 -1.81
CA THR A 541 -2.82 23.54 -2.69
C THR A 541 -1.41 23.42 -2.10
N PHE A 542 -1.20 22.36 -1.33
CA PHE A 542 0.03 22.15 -0.53
C PHE A 542 1.18 21.52 -1.33
N LEU A 543 0.91 21.02 -2.54
CA LEU A 543 1.94 20.52 -3.44
C LEU A 543 1.64 20.94 -4.87
N THR A 544 2.62 21.57 -5.53
CA THR A 544 2.60 21.88 -6.96
C THR A 544 3.70 21.08 -7.66
N ALA A 545 3.44 20.62 -8.88
CA ALA A 545 4.37 19.79 -9.65
C ALA A 545 4.24 20.04 -11.16
N GLY A 546 5.35 20.01 -11.89
CA GLY A 546 5.33 19.92 -13.36
C GLY A 546 4.64 18.65 -13.86
N THR A 547 4.72 17.55 -13.11
CA THR A 547 3.86 16.36 -13.23
C THR A 547 3.79 15.62 -11.89
N ARG A 548 2.62 15.12 -11.49
CA ARG A 548 2.46 14.26 -10.30
C ARG A 548 2.20 12.80 -10.71
N THR A 549 2.90 11.86 -10.06
CA THR A 549 2.64 10.42 -10.12
C THR A 549 2.43 9.84 -8.72
N GLY A 550 1.54 8.86 -8.56
CA GLY A 550 1.22 8.28 -7.24
C GLY A 550 0.45 9.23 -6.30
N THR A 551 -0.06 8.68 -5.22
CA THR A 551 -0.82 9.39 -4.17
C THR A 551 -0.21 9.08 -2.80
N PHE A 552 -0.55 9.87 -1.78
CA PHE A 552 -0.30 9.45 -0.41
C PHE A 552 -1.17 8.22 -0.09
N THR A 553 -0.61 7.29 0.68
CA THR A 553 -1.27 6.05 1.12
C THR A 553 -2.03 6.22 2.42
N SER A 554 -1.84 7.36 3.10
CA SER A 554 -2.59 7.77 4.27
C SER A 554 -2.52 9.30 4.44
N VAL A 555 -3.52 9.85 5.13
CA VAL A 555 -3.52 11.22 5.62
C VAL A 555 -3.49 11.16 7.14
N ILE A 556 -2.57 11.90 7.76
CA ILE A 556 -2.47 12.06 9.20
C ILE A 556 -3.12 13.39 9.55
N ASP A 557 -4.19 13.34 10.33
CA ASP A 557 -4.91 14.52 10.78
C ASP A 557 -4.44 14.92 12.18
N LEU A 558 -3.95 16.16 12.31
CA LEU A 558 -3.64 16.82 13.58
C LEU A 558 -4.43 18.13 13.74
N ILE A 559 -5.43 18.39 12.87
CA ILE A 559 -6.31 19.56 12.93
C ILE A 559 -7.28 19.40 14.12
N PRO A 560 -7.46 20.41 14.99
CA PRO A 560 -8.29 20.28 16.17
C PRO A 560 -9.76 20.58 15.88
N GLY A 561 -10.64 19.62 16.15
CA GLY A 561 -12.10 19.78 16.15
C GLY A 561 -12.82 18.94 15.08
N PRO A 562 -14.07 19.28 14.71
CA PRO A 562 -14.91 18.48 13.82
C PRO A 562 -14.55 18.60 12.32
N LEU A 563 -13.28 18.88 12.00
CA LEU A 563 -12.82 19.26 10.67
C LEU A 563 -11.68 18.36 10.22
N PHE A 564 -11.76 17.85 8.99
CA PHE A 564 -10.84 16.83 8.47
C PHE A 564 -10.14 17.28 7.17
N PRO A 565 -8.85 16.98 6.96
CA PRO A 565 -8.13 17.24 5.72
C PRO A 565 -8.42 16.16 4.67
N VAL A 566 -9.28 16.46 3.69
CA VAL A 566 -9.57 15.58 2.55
C VAL A 566 -8.66 15.96 1.37
N VAL A 567 -7.87 15.02 0.87
CA VAL A 567 -6.85 15.30 -0.16
C VAL A 567 -7.35 14.99 -1.56
N ASP A 568 -7.43 16.02 -2.43
CA ASP A 568 -7.70 15.90 -3.86
C ASP A 568 -6.41 16.04 -4.70
N TYR A 569 -6.41 15.43 -5.90
CA TYR A 569 -5.21 15.24 -6.70
C TYR A 569 -5.42 15.62 -8.17
N GLY A 570 -4.59 16.53 -8.69
CA GLY A 570 -4.55 16.88 -10.11
C GLY A 570 -3.42 16.19 -10.88
N ALA A 571 -3.24 16.56 -12.15
CA ALA A 571 -2.10 16.10 -12.96
C ALA A 571 -0.75 16.72 -12.53
N GLY A 572 -0.79 17.87 -11.84
CA GLY A 572 0.38 18.62 -11.38
C GLY A 572 0.17 19.28 -10.01
N PHE A 573 -0.71 18.73 -9.17
CA PHE A 573 -0.90 19.20 -7.79
C PHE A 573 -1.44 18.12 -6.86
N ALA A 574 -1.25 18.32 -5.56
CA ALA A 574 -2.10 17.77 -4.51
C ALA A 574 -2.64 18.94 -3.65
N ARG A 575 -3.89 18.83 -3.24
CA ARG A 575 -4.65 19.89 -2.55
C ARG A 575 -5.40 19.27 -1.38
N VAL A 576 -5.55 20.03 -0.30
CA VAL A 576 -6.39 19.68 0.84
C VAL A 576 -7.66 20.53 0.80
N THR A 577 -8.79 19.89 1.03
CA THR A 577 -10.10 20.49 1.25
C THR A 577 -10.54 20.13 2.66
N ILE A 578 -10.88 21.11 3.48
CA ILE A 578 -11.29 20.90 4.87
C ILE A 578 -12.76 20.49 4.91
N GLY A 579 -13.02 19.22 5.18
CA GLY A 579 -14.34 18.62 5.34
C GLY A 579 -14.80 18.57 6.80
N ASN A 580 -15.89 17.84 7.05
CA ASN A 580 -16.43 17.47 8.36
C ASN A 580 -16.88 15.99 8.33
N LEU A 581 -17.56 15.50 9.38
CA LEU A 581 -18.09 14.13 9.43
C LEU A 581 -18.95 13.77 8.20
N CYS A 582 -19.78 14.70 7.70
CA CYS A 582 -20.60 14.49 6.50
C CYS A 582 -19.82 14.43 5.19
N THR A 583 -18.51 14.70 5.20
CA THR A 583 -17.65 14.49 4.01
C THR A 583 -17.30 13.00 3.81
N PHE A 584 -17.59 12.16 4.82
CA PHE A 584 -17.45 10.70 4.79
C PHE A 584 -18.80 9.99 4.88
N SER A 585 -19.88 10.72 4.60
CA SER A 585 -21.24 10.19 4.45
C SER A 585 -21.57 10.11 2.97
N ASP A 586 -22.07 8.95 2.55
CA ASP A 586 -22.30 8.58 1.15
C ASP A 586 -23.70 8.00 0.91
N ASN A 587 -24.47 7.72 1.97
CA ASN A 587 -25.74 7.02 1.89
C ASN A 587 -26.81 7.56 2.87
N ILE A 588 -28.05 7.13 2.66
CA ILE A 588 -29.22 7.63 3.41
C ILE A 588 -29.26 7.20 4.89
N VAL A 589 -28.47 6.18 5.28
CA VAL A 589 -28.37 5.71 6.67
C VAL A 589 -27.34 6.52 7.46
N ASN A 590 -26.18 6.83 6.87
CA ASN A 590 -25.14 7.61 7.55
C ASN A 590 -25.32 9.14 7.46
N THR A 591 -26.06 9.66 6.48
CA THR A 591 -26.34 11.11 6.34
C THR A 591 -27.06 11.74 7.55
N PRO A 592 -28.15 11.16 8.10
CA PRO A 592 -28.86 11.75 9.22
C PRO A 592 -27.99 11.82 10.49
N VAL A 593 -27.16 10.79 10.72
CA VAL A 593 -26.21 10.72 11.83
C VAL A 593 -25.12 11.78 11.69
N CYS A 594 -24.49 11.92 10.51
CA CYS A 594 -23.43 12.91 10.32
C CYS A 594 -23.95 14.34 10.57
N GLY A 595 -25.21 14.61 10.19
CA GLY A 595 -25.89 15.87 10.46
C GLY A 595 -26.13 16.11 11.95
N ALA A 596 -26.68 15.13 12.66
CA ALA A 596 -26.93 15.20 14.09
C ALA A 596 -25.65 15.35 14.92
N LEU A 597 -24.57 14.65 14.56
CA LEU A 597 -23.25 14.82 15.19
C LEU A 597 -22.61 16.18 14.84
N GLY A 598 -22.91 16.73 13.66
CA GLY A 598 -22.42 18.03 13.20
C GLY A 598 -23.15 19.25 13.79
N ASP A 599 -24.29 19.06 14.44
CA ASP A 599 -25.10 20.15 14.98
C ASP A 599 -24.39 20.90 16.13
N PRO A 600 -24.42 22.25 16.18
CA PRO A 600 -23.78 23.03 17.24
C PRO A 600 -24.24 22.69 18.67
N VAL A 601 -25.49 22.26 18.86
CA VAL A 601 -26.01 21.83 20.17
C VAL A 601 -25.44 20.47 20.55
N ALA A 602 -25.34 19.52 19.61
CA ALA A 602 -24.71 18.21 19.85
C ALA A 602 -23.20 18.34 20.13
N GLN A 603 -22.49 19.16 19.34
CA GLN A 603 -21.09 19.52 19.55
C GLN A 603 -20.84 20.14 20.94
N ALA A 604 -21.77 20.96 21.43
CA ALA A 604 -21.67 21.55 22.78
C ALA A 604 -22.05 20.58 23.91
N ALA A 605 -22.99 19.66 23.68
CA ALA A 605 -23.54 18.78 24.71
C ALA A 605 -22.72 17.49 24.92
N MET A 606 -22.14 16.90 23.86
CA MET A 606 -21.35 15.67 23.94
C MET A 606 -19.96 15.73 23.24
N PRO A 607 -19.16 16.80 23.43
CA PRO A 607 -17.91 17.02 22.70
C PRO A 607 -16.90 15.88 22.85
N ALA A 608 -16.82 15.26 24.03
CA ALA A 608 -15.87 14.17 24.29
C ALA A 608 -16.18 12.91 23.48
N ALA A 609 -17.46 12.57 23.28
CA ALA A 609 -17.85 11.40 22.48
C ALA A 609 -17.60 11.65 20.99
N ILE A 610 -18.00 12.84 20.50
CA ILE A 610 -17.79 13.24 19.10
C ILE A 610 -16.28 13.31 18.78
N ALA A 611 -15.46 13.79 19.71
CA ALA A 611 -13.99 13.80 19.57
C ALA A 611 -13.34 12.40 19.51
N GLN A 612 -14.00 11.35 20.03
CA GLN A 612 -13.53 9.97 19.85
C GLN A 612 -13.98 9.39 18.49
N ILE A 613 -15.19 9.69 18.03
CA ILE A 613 -15.62 9.36 16.66
C ILE A 613 -14.72 10.04 15.61
N GLN A 614 -14.27 11.27 15.86
CA GLN A 614 -13.33 12.00 15.00
C GLN A 614 -11.93 11.38 14.92
N GLN A 615 -11.56 10.49 15.85
CA GLN A 615 -10.28 9.77 15.80
C GLN A 615 -10.36 8.44 15.03
N ILE A 616 -11.56 8.01 14.62
CA ILE A 616 -11.73 6.82 13.77
C ILE A 616 -11.14 7.12 12.38
N PRO A 617 -10.31 6.22 11.80
CA PRO A 617 -9.71 6.45 10.49
C PRO A 617 -10.74 6.75 9.39
N SER A 618 -10.54 7.86 8.68
CA SER A 618 -11.34 8.21 7.50
C SER A 618 -10.88 7.49 6.23
N PHE A 619 -9.64 6.99 6.22
CA PHE A 619 -9.02 6.34 5.06
C PHE A 619 -9.22 4.82 5.11
N GLY A 620 -10.18 4.32 4.33
CA GLY A 620 -10.52 2.89 4.26
C GLY A 620 -12.04 2.62 4.22
N GLY A 621 -12.83 3.58 4.75
CA GLY A 621 -14.29 3.47 4.87
C GLY A 621 -14.78 3.38 6.32
N ASP A 622 -13.89 3.10 7.27
CA ASP A 622 -14.20 2.84 8.69
C ASP A 622 -15.10 3.93 9.33
N LEU A 623 -14.83 5.22 9.05
CA LEU A 623 -15.65 6.32 9.54
C LEU A 623 -17.08 6.35 8.93
N GLY A 624 -17.25 5.93 7.67
CA GLY A 624 -18.58 5.83 7.03
C GLY A 624 -19.42 4.72 7.64
N ALA A 625 -18.81 3.55 7.89
CA ALA A 625 -19.43 2.44 8.62
C ALA A 625 -19.68 2.78 10.10
N ALA A 626 -18.82 3.60 10.72
CA ALA A 626 -19.04 4.07 12.08
C ALA A 626 -20.25 5.03 12.19
N LEU A 627 -20.43 5.91 11.20
CA LEU A 627 -21.62 6.77 11.10
C LEU A 627 -22.90 5.97 10.81
N GLU A 628 -22.81 4.88 10.05
CA GLU A 628 -23.92 3.95 9.82
C GLU A 628 -24.32 3.22 11.12
N ALA A 629 -23.39 2.56 11.81
CA ALA A 629 -23.67 1.79 13.02
C ALA A 629 -24.14 2.67 14.21
N LEU A 630 -23.87 3.98 14.17
CA LEU A 630 -24.42 4.96 15.11
C LEU A 630 -25.92 5.23 14.89
N ASN A 631 -26.48 4.90 13.73
CA ASN A 631 -27.92 4.98 13.46
C ASN A 631 -28.67 3.80 14.12
N PRO A 632 -29.76 4.02 14.89
CA PRO A 632 -30.55 2.94 15.51
C PRO A 632 -31.53 2.25 14.53
N THR A 633 -31.11 1.97 13.28
CA THR A 633 -31.93 1.27 12.27
C THR A 633 -32.50 -0.05 12.78
N ARG A 634 -31.79 -0.71 13.70
CA ARG A 634 -32.20 -1.98 14.30
C ARG A 634 -33.53 -1.92 15.05
N ALA A 635 -33.97 -0.74 15.49
CA ALA A 635 -35.29 -0.53 16.08
C ALA A 635 -36.46 -0.78 15.09
N HIS A 636 -36.21 -0.85 13.78
CA HIS A 636 -37.22 -1.21 12.78
C HIS A 636 -37.68 -2.67 12.90
N ALA A 637 -36.80 -3.58 13.32
CA ALA A 637 -37.08 -4.99 13.53
C ALA A 637 -38.29 -5.25 14.46
N GLN A 638 -38.52 -4.37 15.44
CA GLN A 638 -39.66 -4.45 16.36
C GLN A 638 -41.01 -4.36 15.60
N GLY A 639 -41.09 -3.47 14.60
CA GLY A 639 -42.27 -3.36 13.74
C GLY A 639 -42.40 -4.52 12.74
N LEU A 640 -41.27 -5.03 12.20
CA LEU A 640 -41.28 -6.22 11.34
C LEU A 640 -41.84 -7.45 12.05
N VAL A 641 -41.37 -7.72 13.28
CA VAL A 641 -41.88 -8.79 14.15
C VAL A 641 -43.37 -8.62 14.44
N GLY A 642 -43.83 -7.39 14.70
CA GLY A 642 -45.26 -7.10 14.87
C GLY A 642 -46.07 -7.48 13.63
N LEU A 643 -45.70 -6.96 12.45
CA LEU A 643 -46.39 -7.29 11.20
C LEU A 643 -46.42 -8.80 10.91
N GLN A 644 -45.30 -9.49 11.11
CA GLN A 644 -45.19 -10.92 10.83
C GLN A 644 -45.96 -11.80 11.83
N SER A 645 -45.91 -11.48 13.13
CA SER A 645 -46.73 -12.18 14.13
C SER A 645 -48.23 -11.96 13.91
N GLY A 646 -48.63 -10.77 13.45
CA GLY A 646 -49.97 -10.49 12.95
C GLY A 646 -50.36 -11.36 11.75
N ASP A 647 -49.44 -11.55 10.79
CA ASP A 647 -49.63 -12.48 9.66
C ASP A 647 -49.72 -13.95 10.10
N LEU A 648 -48.97 -14.41 11.13
CA LEU A 648 -49.12 -15.77 11.67
C LEU A 648 -50.53 -15.98 12.26
N LEU A 649 -50.98 -15.08 13.15
CA LEU A 649 -52.32 -15.12 13.75
C LEU A 649 -53.42 -15.08 12.67
N ARG A 650 -53.28 -14.19 11.68
CA ARG A 650 -54.17 -14.12 10.52
C ARG A 650 -54.27 -15.46 9.80
N ASN A 651 -53.14 -16.14 9.55
CA ASN A 651 -53.15 -17.37 8.76
C ASN A 651 -53.79 -18.56 9.50
N GLN A 652 -53.90 -18.51 10.84
CA GLN A 652 -54.75 -19.41 11.63
C GLN A 652 -56.25 -19.09 11.55
N PHE A 653 -56.64 -17.83 11.72
CA PHE A 653 -58.06 -17.46 11.86
C PHE A 653 -58.75 -17.13 10.53
N GLY A 654 -58.07 -16.45 9.61
CA GLY A 654 -58.58 -16.10 8.27
C GLY A 654 -58.61 -17.25 7.25
N ARG A 655 -58.38 -18.49 7.72
CA ARG A 655 -58.51 -19.73 6.94
C ARG A 655 -59.29 -20.80 7.69
N ARG A 656 -59.94 -20.44 8.81
CA ARG A 656 -60.48 -21.38 9.78
C ARG A 656 -61.58 -22.26 9.20
N SER A 657 -62.42 -21.72 8.32
CA SER A 657 -63.41 -22.48 7.55
C SER A 657 -62.82 -23.67 6.78
N HIS A 658 -61.55 -23.57 6.35
CA HIS A 658 -60.82 -24.64 5.67
C HIS A 658 -60.26 -25.69 6.65
N ASP A 659 -59.88 -25.30 7.87
CA ASP A 659 -59.36 -26.24 8.88
C ASP A 659 -60.48 -27.04 9.56
N LEU A 660 -61.65 -26.41 9.68
CA LEU A 660 -62.91 -27.03 10.08
C LEU A 660 -63.45 -28.07 9.08
N LEU A 661 -62.89 -28.12 7.86
CA LEU A 661 -63.41 -28.86 6.71
C LEU A 661 -62.92 -30.32 6.62
N GLY A 662 -61.98 -30.73 7.49
CA GLY A 662 -61.19 -31.96 7.38
C GLY A 662 -62.01 -33.21 7.03
N GLY A 663 -61.93 -33.67 5.79
CA GLY A 663 -62.52 -34.93 5.32
C GLY A 663 -64.02 -34.93 5.01
N SER A 664 -64.75 -33.81 5.03
CA SER A 664 -66.22 -33.82 4.78
C SER A 664 -66.60 -33.87 3.28
N GLY A 665 -66.31 -35.01 2.63
CA GLY A 665 -66.77 -35.30 1.27
C GLY A 665 -68.15 -35.96 1.26
N ASN A 666 -69.11 -35.38 0.51
CA ASN A 666 -70.27 -36.08 -0.04
C ASN A 666 -71.08 -35.19 -1.02
N ALA A 667 -71.07 -35.56 -2.30
CA ALA A 667 -72.18 -35.54 -3.26
C ALA A 667 -72.93 -34.21 -3.57
N ALA A 668 -72.76 -33.73 -4.81
CA ALA A 668 -73.85 -33.68 -5.79
C ALA A 668 -73.28 -33.77 -7.23
N SER A 669 -74.01 -34.36 -8.18
CA SER A 669 -73.50 -34.68 -9.52
C SER A 669 -73.47 -33.48 -10.48
N SER A 670 -72.33 -33.27 -11.14
CA SER A 670 -72.15 -32.23 -12.15
C SER A 670 -72.74 -32.60 -13.52
N ALA A 671 -73.65 -31.74 -14.02
CA ALA A 671 -74.10 -31.73 -15.40
C ALA A 671 -74.48 -30.29 -15.81
N GLN A 672 -74.06 -29.86 -17.00
CA GLN A 672 -74.38 -28.55 -17.61
C GLN A 672 -73.89 -27.30 -16.83
N LEU A 673 -72.58 -27.06 -16.82
CA LEU A 673 -72.01 -25.75 -16.46
C LEU A 673 -70.80 -25.37 -17.34
N ASP A 674 -70.98 -25.54 -18.65
CA ASP A 674 -70.06 -25.11 -19.71
C ASP A 674 -70.41 -23.68 -20.20
N MET A 675 -69.56 -23.09 -21.05
CA MET A 675 -69.63 -21.76 -21.67
C MET A 675 -69.57 -20.53 -20.76
N ALA A 676 -70.07 -20.55 -19.52
CA ALA A 676 -70.06 -19.36 -18.66
C ALA A 676 -68.67 -19.04 -18.05
N ARG A 677 -67.80 -20.03 -17.89
CA ARG A 677 -66.56 -19.91 -17.09
C ARG A 677 -65.33 -19.40 -17.86
N SER A 678 -65.37 -19.39 -19.20
CA SER A 678 -64.20 -19.04 -20.03
C SER A 678 -63.94 -17.53 -20.15
N GLN A 679 -64.89 -16.68 -19.76
CA GLN A 679 -64.73 -15.21 -19.82
C GLN A 679 -64.14 -14.59 -18.54
N LEU A 680 -64.19 -15.28 -17.40
CA LEU A 680 -63.59 -14.80 -16.14
C LEU A 680 -62.06 -15.01 -16.10
N ALA A 681 -61.52 -15.83 -17.00
CA ALA A 681 -60.11 -16.23 -17.03
C ALA A 681 -59.23 -15.43 -18.01
N SER A 682 -59.73 -14.32 -18.59
CA SER A 682 -59.11 -13.69 -19.77
C SER A 682 -58.89 -12.18 -19.72
N THR A 683 -59.34 -11.45 -18.69
CA THR A 683 -59.07 -10.00 -18.53
C THR A 683 -58.93 -9.61 -17.06
N ALA A 684 -58.16 -8.55 -16.78
CA ALA A 684 -57.96 -8.03 -15.43
C ALA A 684 -59.29 -7.50 -14.83
N PRO A 685 -59.64 -7.86 -13.59
CA PRO A 685 -60.91 -7.47 -12.99
C PRO A 685 -60.92 -6.00 -12.56
N THR A 686 -61.98 -5.27 -12.93
CA THR A 686 -62.28 -3.95 -12.36
C THR A 686 -63.15 -4.07 -11.11
N ALA A 687 -63.22 -3.00 -10.30
CA ALA A 687 -64.11 -2.94 -9.15
C ALA A 687 -65.58 -3.22 -9.52
N ASP A 688 -66.03 -2.78 -10.70
CA ASP A 688 -67.37 -3.07 -11.21
C ASP A 688 -67.61 -4.57 -11.45
N MET A 689 -66.60 -5.32 -11.92
CA MET A 689 -66.71 -6.78 -12.05
C MET A 689 -66.79 -7.47 -10.69
N LEU A 690 -66.09 -6.95 -9.68
CA LEU A 690 -66.16 -7.46 -8.31
C LEU A 690 -67.54 -7.21 -7.70
N ALA A 691 -68.08 -5.99 -7.88
CA ALA A 691 -69.42 -5.63 -7.45
C ALA A 691 -70.50 -6.46 -8.20
N TYR A 692 -70.33 -6.69 -9.50
CA TYR A 692 -71.22 -7.52 -10.30
C TYR A 692 -71.20 -9.00 -9.87
N ALA A 693 -70.01 -9.56 -9.61
CA ALA A 693 -69.87 -10.92 -9.11
C ALA A 693 -70.49 -11.08 -7.71
N ALA A 694 -70.25 -10.13 -6.80
CA ALA A 694 -70.86 -10.11 -5.47
C ALA A 694 -72.40 -9.96 -5.54
N ALA A 695 -72.92 -9.09 -6.41
CA ALA A 695 -74.35 -8.90 -6.60
C ALA A 695 -75.04 -10.17 -7.14
N ASN A 696 -74.47 -10.83 -8.15
CA ASN A 696 -75.00 -12.09 -8.70
C ASN A 696 -74.95 -13.22 -7.66
N ALA A 697 -73.87 -13.31 -6.87
CA ALA A 697 -73.78 -14.27 -5.77
C ALA A 697 -74.86 -14.03 -4.69
N LEU A 698 -75.20 -12.76 -4.43
CA LEU A 698 -76.30 -12.39 -3.53
C LEU A 698 -77.68 -12.70 -4.13
N GLU A 699 -77.87 -12.49 -5.42
CA GLU A 699 -79.13 -12.76 -6.13
C GLU A 699 -79.42 -14.28 -6.23
N THR A 700 -78.38 -15.13 -6.29
CA THR A 700 -78.54 -16.59 -6.21
C THR A 700 -79.02 -17.12 -4.86
N VAL A 701 -79.17 -16.29 -3.82
CA VAL A 701 -79.66 -16.71 -2.49
C VAL A 701 -81.18 -17.01 -2.49
N ASP A 702 -81.96 -16.41 -3.39
CA ASP A 702 -83.42 -16.57 -3.47
C ASP A 702 -83.88 -17.54 -4.59
N GLY A 703 -82.92 -18.20 -5.27
CA GLY A 703 -83.16 -19.05 -6.45
C GLY A 703 -83.05 -20.55 -6.15
N THR A 704 -84.10 -21.34 -6.45
CA THR A 704 -84.13 -22.79 -6.18
C THR A 704 -83.18 -23.60 -7.06
N GLY A 705 -81.97 -23.88 -6.58
CA GLY A 705 -81.00 -24.82 -7.17
C GLY A 705 -80.42 -25.77 -6.12
N GLY A 706 -80.61 -27.08 -6.29
CA GLY A 706 -80.18 -28.09 -5.31
C GLY A 706 -78.70 -28.48 -5.43
N GLY A 707 -78.03 -28.73 -4.28
CA GLY A 707 -76.63 -29.17 -4.24
C GLY A 707 -75.80 -28.73 -3.02
N GLY A 708 -76.41 -28.09 -2.01
CA GLY A 708 -75.70 -27.51 -0.86
C GLY A 708 -75.39 -28.51 0.26
N GLY A 709 -74.36 -29.35 0.11
CA GLY A 709 -73.88 -30.21 1.20
C GLY A 709 -73.25 -29.40 2.36
N THR A 710 -73.77 -29.59 3.57
CA THR A 710 -73.35 -28.92 4.81
C THR A 710 -71.90 -29.23 5.21
N ILE A 711 -71.35 -28.47 6.18
CA ILE A 711 -70.20 -28.95 6.95
C ILE A 711 -70.74 -29.96 7.96
N ASP A 712 -70.43 -31.25 7.78
CA ASP A 712 -70.76 -32.31 8.74
C ASP A 712 -69.74 -32.34 9.89
N LEU A 713 -69.81 -31.29 10.71
CA LEU A 713 -69.13 -31.19 12.00
C LEU A 713 -70.11 -31.63 13.09
N PRO A 714 -69.68 -32.48 14.06
CA PRO A 714 -70.47 -32.76 15.25
C PRO A 714 -70.89 -31.45 15.94
N ASN A 715 -72.21 -31.31 16.16
CA ASN A 715 -72.76 -30.20 16.94
C ASN A 715 -72.30 -30.31 18.40
N GLY A 716 -71.51 -29.36 18.88
CA GLY A 716 -70.81 -29.48 20.16
C GLY A 716 -69.63 -28.52 20.29
N TYR A 717 -68.59 -28.96 20.99
CA TYR A 717 -67.36 -28.20 21.22
C TYR A 717 -66.16 -28.91 20.61
N ALA A 718 -65.10 -28.15 20.35
CA ALA A 718 -63.79 -28.69 20.01
C ALA A 718 -62.69 -27.81 20.57
N MET A 719 -61.57 -28.42 20.90
CA MET A 719 -60.32 -27.70 21.17
C MET A 719 -59.36 -27.90 20.00
N PHE A 720 -58.45 -26.95 19.82
CA PHE A 720 -57.38 -27.06 18.84
C PHE A 720 -56.06 -26.53 19.39
N PHE A 721 -54.98 -27.06 18.83
CA PHE A 721 -53.62 -26.60 19.03
C PHE A 721 -53.00 -26.35 17.67
N ALA A 722 -52.23 -25.27 17.55
CA ALA A 722 -51.50 -24.91 16.35
C ALA A 722 -50.10 -24.40 16.67
N ALA A 723 -49.17 -24.66 15.77
CA ALA A 723 -47.82 -24.13 15.77
C ALA A 723 -47.54 -23.53 14.39
N ASP A 724 -47.12 -22.27 14.39
CA ASP A 724 -46.75 -21.51 13.20
C ASP A 724 -45.31 -21.02 13.34
N VAL A 725 -44.56 -21.04 12.25
CA VAL A 725 -43.21 -20.49 12.16
C VAL A 725 -43.11 -19.69 10.86
N GLY A 726 -42.72 -18.44 10.96
CA GLY A 726 -42.31 -17.61 9.82
C GLY A 726 -40.79 -17.42 9.84
N ILE A 727 -40.20 -17.41 8.65
CA ILE A 727 -38.82 -16.99 8.43
C ILE A 727 -38.80 -15.97 7.31
N SER A 728 -38.01 -14.90 7.47
CA SER A 728 -37.85 -13.89 6.43
C SER A 728 -36.49 -13.25 6.40
N GLU A 729 -36.06 -12.88 5.22
CA GLU A 729 -34.91 -12.00 4.96
C GLU A 729 -35.49 -10.65 4.49
N THR A 730 -35.12 -9.54 5.13
CA THR A 730 -35.59 -8.18 4.78
C THR A 730 -34.41 -7.26 4.48
N ASP A 731 -34.35 -6.71 3.26
CA ASP A 731 -33.27 -5.86 2.77
C ASP A 731 -33.29 -4.48 3.44
N GLN A 732 -32.16 -4.05 4.01
CA GLN A 732 -32.07 -2.74 4.66
C GLN A 732 -31.75 -1.60 3.67
N PRO A 733 -32.14 -0.36 3.98
CA PRO A 733 -31.87 0.81 3.14
C PRO A 733 -30.39 0.97 2.79
N ALA A 734 -30.12 1.50 1.60
CA ALA A 734 -28.77 1.62 1.02
C ALA A 734 -27.97 0.30 0.89
N ALA A 735 -28.61 -0.86 1.03
CA ALA A 735 -27.99 -2.19 0.97
C ALA A 735 -26.88 -2.40 2.02
N ILE A 736 -27.07 -1.87 3.23
CA ILE A 736 -26.14 -2.07 4.36
C ILE A 736 -26.08 -3.53 4.84
N GLY A 737 -27.15 -4.32 4.63
CA GLY A 737 -27.27 -5.73 5.01
C GLY A 737 -28.75 -6.16 5.08
N THR A 738 -29.03 -7.27 5.78
CA THR A 738 -30.39 -7.81 5.95
C THR A 738 -30.81 -7.93 7.42
N ASP A 739 -32.11 -7.83 7.68
CA ASP A 739 -32.74 -8.33 8.92
C ASP A 739 -33.20 -9.78 8.69
N ASP A 740 -32.55 -10.72 9.36
CA ASP A 740 -32.81 -12.16 9.32
C ASP A 740 -33.76 -12.53 10.47
N THR A 741 -35.07 -12.57 10.17
CA THR A 741 -36.13 -12.76 11.16
C THR A 741 -36.65 -14.19 11.20
N ASP A 742 -36.62 -14.80 12.38
CA ASP A 742 -37.31 -16.05 12.71
C ASP A 742 -38.44 -15.73 13.73
N VAL A 743 -39.72 -15.92 13.36
CA VAL A 743 -40.90 -15.71 14.24
C VAL A 743 -41.65 -17.03 14.47
N ALA A 744 -42.23 -17.22 15.66
CA ALA A 744 -43.02 -18.40 16.00
C ALA A 744 -44.28 -18.04 16.82
N ALA A 745 -45.36 -18.78 16.59
CA ALA A 745 -46.58 -18.72 17.38
C ALA A 745 -47.03 -20.11 17.83
N LEU A 746 -47.34 -20.26 19.12
CA LEU A 746 -48.00 -21.44 19.68
C LEU A 746 -49.40 -21.06 20.15
N THR A 747 -50.41 -21.52 19.41
CA THR A 747 -51.82 -21.15 19.61
C THR A 747 -52.61 -22.33 20.18
N ALA A 748 -53.39 -22.08 21.23
CA ALA A 748 -54.36 -23.02 21.77
C ALA A 748 -55.73 -22.35 21.89
N GLY A 749 -56.81 -23.04 21.54
CA GLY A 749 -58.14 -22.45 21.64
C GLY A 749 -59.28 -23.45 21.61
N ILE A 750 -60.48 -22.92 21.75
CA ILE A 750 -61.74 -23.66 21.81
C ILE A 750 -62.76 -23.02 20.86
N ASP A 751 -63.50 -23.86 20.13
CA ASP A 751 -64.61 -23.44 19.29
C ASP A 751 -65.87 -24.29 19.55
N SER A 752 -67.02 -23.73 19.19
CA SER A 752 -68.30 -24.44 19.17
C SER A 752 -68.90 -24.38 17.78
N ALA A 753 -69.38 -25.52 17.28
CA ALA A 753 -69.98 -25.69 15.97
C ALA A 753 -71.47 -26.03 16.11
N ASN A 754 -72.33 -25.34 15.35
CA ASN A 754 -73.79 -25.51 15.43
C ASN A 754 -74.35 -26.64 14.54
N GLY A 755 -73.49 -27.46 13.92
CA GLY A 755 -73.86 -28.48 12.92
C GLY A 755 -74.38 -27.93 11.57
N ASN A 756 -74.66 -26.63 11.47
CA ASN A 756 -75.27 -25.96 10.32
C ASN A 756 -74.29 -24.96 9.65
N GLY A 757 -73.00 -25.29 9.63
CA GLY A 757 -71.98 -24.48 8.95
C GLY A 757 -71.59 -23.17 9.66
N THR A 758 -71.93 -22.98 10.94
CA THR A 758 -71.42 -21.86 11.76
C THR A 758 -70.52 -22.37 12.88
N VAL A 759 -69.39 -21.71 13.07
CA VAL A 759 -68.44 -21.96 14.17
C VAL A 759 -68.03 -20.62 14.78
N PHE A 760 -67.95 -20.55 16.11
CA PHE A 760 -67.35 -19.43 16.84
C PHE A 760 -66.35 -19.95 17.85
N GLY A 761 -65.22 -19.25 18.02
CA GLY A 761 -64.17 -19.67 18.94
C GLY A 761 -63.31 -18.54 19.47
N VAL A 762 -62.53 -18.89 20.49
CA VAL A 762 -61.51 -18.03 21.11
C VAL A 762 -60.21 -18.80 21.27
N ALA A 763 -59.09 -18.09 21.21
CA ALA A 763 -57.75 -18.66 21.33
C ALA A 763 -56.82 -17.75 22.11
N LEU A 764 -55.80 -18.37 22.71
CA LEU A 764 -54.64 -17.74 23.32
C LEU A 764 -53.40 -18.20 22.53
N SER A 765 -52.55 -17.25 22.17
CA SER A 765 -51.31 -17.49 21.43
C SER A 765 -50.13 -16.96 22.22
N TYR A 766 -49.10 -17.79 22.41
CA TYR A 766 -47.77 -17.35 22.80
C TYR A 766 -46.98 -17.02 21.53
N LEU A 767 -46.29 -15.89 21.52
CA LEU A 767 -45.52 -15.36 20.40
C LEU A 767 -44.05 -15.25 20.82
N GLN A 768 -43.13 -15.62 19.94
CA GLN A 768 -41.69 -15.45 20.16
C GLN A 768 -41.01 -15.08 18.85
N SER A 769 -39.97 -14.26 18.91
CA SER A 769 -39.20 -13.85 17.74
C SER A 769 -37.72 -13.65 18.05
N LYS A 770 -36.90 -13.81 17.01
CA LYS A 770 -35.51 -13.40 17.00
C LYS A 770 -35.16 -12.82 15.63
N VAL A 771 -34.46 -11.70 15.62
CA VAL A 771 -33.93 -11.04 14.43
C VAL A 771 -32.42 -10.95 14.59
N ASP A 772 -31.69 -11.73 13.78
CA ASP A 772 -30.26 -11.54 13.57
C ASP A 772 -30.06 -10.47 12.51
N GLN A 773 -29.05 -9.63 12.67
CA GLN A 773 -28.82 -8.47 11.80
C GLN A 773 -27.34 -8.13 11.88
N ASP A 774 -26.61 -8.23 10.77
CA ASP A 774 -25.15 -8.29 10.74
C ASP A 774 -24.45 -6.99 10.27
N TYR A 775 -25.21 -6.06 9.70
CA TYR A 775 -24.78 -4.73 9.25
C TYR A 775 -24.24 -3.81 10.37
N GLY A 776 -23.50 -2.76 10.00
CA GLY A 776 -22.73 -1.95 10.93
C GLY A 776 -21.66 -2.77 11.66
N PHE A 777 -21.78 -2.92 12.99
CA PHE A 777 -20.93 -3.80 13.81
C PHE A 777 -21.69 -5.01 14.42
N GLY A 778 -22.87 -5.32 13.89
CA GLY A 778 -23.71 -6.41 14.40
C GLY A 778 -24.56 -6.04 15.62
N GLY A 779 -25.46 -6.96 15.98
CA GLY A 779 -26.47 -6.79 17.02
C GLY A 779 -27.64 -7.77 16.83
N ASN A 780 -28.67 -7.68 17.67
CA ASN A 780 -29.86 -8.53 17.60
C ASN A 780 -31.10 -7.82 18.15
N THR A 781 -32.28 -8.29 17.74
CA THR A 781 -33.57 -7.94 18.37
C THR A 781 -34.31 -9.23 18.71
N SER A 782 -34.93 -9.30 19.89
CA SER A 782 -35.78 -10.42 20.28
C SER A 782 -37.10 -9.93 20.89
N ALA A 783 -38.14 -10.74 20.78
CA ALA A 783 -39.42 -10.45 21.43
C ALA A 783 -40.09 -11.71 21.96
N ASP A 784 -40.76 -11.56 23.11
CA ASP A 784 -41.72 -12.52 23.63
C ASP A 784 -43.07 -11.80 23.83
N GLY A 785 -44.17 -12.48 23.51
CA GLY A 785 -45.49 -11.86 23.49
C GLY A 785 -46.64 -12.83 23.73
N VAL A 786 -47.83 -12.26 23.96
CA VAL A 786 -49.07 -13.01 24.17
C VAL A 786 -50.24 -12.31 23.49
N ALA A 787 -51.05 -13.07 22.76
CA ALA A 787 -52.24 -12.56 22.07
C ALA A 787 -53.51 -13.34 22.42
N VAL A 788 -54.59 -12.60 22.63
CA VAL A 788 -55.95 -13.15 22.80
C VAL A 788 -56.72 -12.89 21.51
N SER A 789 -57.33 -13.95 20.96
CA SER A 789 -58.01 -13.90 19.66
C SER A 789 -59.44 -14.43 19.76
N ALA A 790 -60.35 -13.83 19.00
CA ALA A 790 -61.73 -14.27 18.81
C ALA A 790 -62.02 -14.40 17.31
N TYR A 791 -62.71 -15.46 16.90
CA TYR A 791 -62.99 -15.73 15.50
C TYR A 791 -64.37 -16.37 15.27
N GLY A 792 -64.89 -16.18 14.06
CA GLY A 792 -66.11 -16.81 13.58
C GLY A 792 -65.98 -17.26 12.13
N SER A 793 -66.48 -18.46 11.85
CA SER A 793 -66.56 -19.05 10.50
C SER A 793 -68.02 -19.31 10.15
N LEU A 794 -68.43 -18.89 8.95
CA LEU A 794 -69.77 -19.05 8.39
C LEU A 794 -69.67 -19.73 7.03
N ARG A 795 -70.56 -20.68 6.72
CA ARG A 795 -70.67 -21.30 5.39
C ARG A 795 -72.11 -21.59 5.02
N SER A 796 -72.50 -21.22 3.81
CA SER A 796 -73.82 -21.46 3.23
C SER A 796 -73.67 -21.87 1.77
N GLY A 797 -73.97 -23.13 1.46
CA GLY A 797 -73.84 -23.70 0.11
C GLY A 797 -72.41 -23.64 -0.43
N LEU A 798 -72.19 -22.77 -1.43
CA LEU A 798 -70.89 -22.55 -2.07
C LEU A 798 -70.07 -21.40 -1.44
N LEU A 799 -70.71 -20.54 -0.63
CA LEU A 799 -70.09 -19.37 0.01
C LEU A 799 -69.56 -19.74 1.41
N TYR A 800 -68.36 -19.29 1.74
CA TYR A 800 -67.85 -19.22 3.11
C TYR A 800 -67.31 -17.83 3.47
N ALA A 801 -67.26 -17.56 4.77
CA ALA A 801 -66.66 -16.37 5.36
C ALA A 801 -65.94 -16.74 6.66
N ASP A 802 -64.74 -16.19 6.86
CA ASP A 802 -64.02 -16.19 8.13
C ASP A 802 -63.83 -14.74 8.58
N GLY A 803 -64.02 -14.46 9.87
CA GLY A 803 -63.80 -13.13 10.47
C GLY A 803 -63.15 -13.25 11.84
N TYR A 804 -62.20 -12.37 12.14
CA TYR A 804 -61.36 -12.49 13.34
C TYR A 804 -60.89 -11.13 13.88
N LEU A 805 -60.63 -11.13 15.18
CA LEU A 805 -60.10 -10.02 15.97
C LEU A 805 -59.05 -10.59 16.94
N SER A 806 -57.88 -9.97 17.02
CA SER A 806 -56.84 -10.32 17.99
C SER A 806 -56.26 -9.07 18.65
N TYR A 807 -55.94 -9.18 19.93
CA TYR A 807 -55.18 -8.16 20.66
C TYR A 807 -53.95 -8.82 21.29
N GLY A 808 -52.78 -8.27 21.03
CA GLY A 808 -51.48 -8.76 21.46
C GLY A 808 -50.74 -7.76 22.35
N LEU A 809 -49.87 -8.30 23.21
CA LEU A 809 -48.86 -7.55 23.94
C LEU A 809 -47.50 -8.20 23.64
N HIS A 810 -46.47 -7.39 23.40
CA HIS A 810 -45.10 -7.83 23.12
C HIS A 810 -44.13 -7.08 24.03
N SER A 811 -43.09 -7.76 24.50
CA SER A 811 -41.91 -7.15 25.12
C SER A 811 -40.74 -7.33 24.15
N PHE A 812 -40.05 -6.24 23.81
CA PHE A 812 -38.91 -6.20 22.90
C PHE A 812 -37.62 -5.88 23.65
N ASP A 813 -36.58 -6.69 23.40
CA ASP A 813 -35.19 -6.38 23.73
C ASP A 813 -34.41 -6.14 22.42
N THR A 814 -33.53 -5.14 22.40
CA THR A 814 -32.74 -4.77 21.22
C THR A 814 -31.33 -4.37 21.62
N GLU A 815 -30.34 -4.97 20.97
CA GLU A 815 -28.92 -4.71 21.20
C GLU A 815 -28.18 -4.40 19.91
N ARG A 816 -27.32 -3.39 19.93
CA ARG A 816 -26.45 -3.04 18.80
C ARG A 816 -25.04 -2.68 19.27
N VAL A 817 -24.03 -3.05 18.48
CA VAL A 817 -22.64 -2.66 18.73
C VAL A 817 -22.40 -1.27 18.14
N VAL A 818 -22.02 -0.32 18.99
CA VAL A 818 -21.83 1.09 18.64
C VAL A 818 -20.35 1.45 18.74
N PRO A 819 -19.74 2.11 17.74
CA PRO A 819 -18.37 2.60 17.84
C PRO A 819 -18.30 3.74 18.87
N THR A 820 -17.26 3.71 19.70
CA THR A 820 -17.03 4.73 20.74
C THR A 820 -15.67 5.44 20.62
N GLY A 821 -14.83 5.01 19.66
CA GLY A 821 -13.50 5.54 19.43
C GLY A 821 -12.64 4.61 18.55
N PRO A 822 -11.34 4.91 18.38
CA PRO A 822 -10.44 4.12 17.55
C PRO A 822 -10.29 2.69 18.10
N PHE A 823 -10.78 1.71 17.34
CA PHE A 823 -10.80 0.28 17.73
C PHE A 823 -11.58 -0.02 19.03
N THR A 824 -12.47 0.88 19.47
CA THR A 824 -13.30 0.68 20.67
C THR A 824 -14.78 0.76 20.34
N THR A 825 -15.56 -0.17 20.89
CA THR A 825 -17.01 -0.24 20.78
C THR A 825 -17.66 -0.35 22.16
N ALA A 826 -18.96 -0.09 22.23
CA ALA A 826 -19.82 -0.40 23.36
C ALA A 826 -21.08 -1.11 22.85
N LEU A 827 -21.70 -1.91 23.71
CA LEU A 827 -23.03 -2.44 23.45
C LEU A 827 -24.06 -1.38 23.85
N ALA A 828 -24.93 -0.99 22.92
CA ALA A 828 -26.12 -0.23 23.23
C ALA A 828 -27.30 -1.20 23.35
N SER A 829 -27.92 -1.27 24.52
CA SER A 829 -29.05 -2.16 24.80
C SER A 829 -30.28 -1.34 25.23
N GLY A 830 -31.45 -1.64 24.67
CA GLY A 830 -32.72 -1.02 25.00
C GLY A 830 -33.86 -2.05 25.06
N SER A 831 -34.82 -1.81 25.94
CA SER A 831 -35.99 -2.67 26.19
C SER A 831 -37.25 -1.82 26.12
N THR A 832 -38.30 -2.29 25.43
CA THR A 832 -39.58 -1.57 25.33
C THR A 832 -40.77 -2.52 25.21
N ASP A 833 -41.95 -2.07 25.64
CA ASP A 833 -43.21 -2.79 25.47
C ASP A 833 -43.94 -2.33 24.18
N ALA A 834 -44.87 -3.14 23.68
CA ALA A 834 -45.74 -2.80 22.57
C ALA A 834 -47.12 -3.46 22.68
N SER A 835 -48.14 -2.80 22.13
CA SER A 835 -49.48 -3.36 21.95
C SER A 835 -49.81 -3.57 20.47
N GLN A 836 -50.55 -4.64 20.17
CA GLN A 836 -50.92 -5.00 18.80
C GLN A 836 -52.43 -5.20 18.68
N PHE A 837 -53.00 -4.69 17.60
CA PHE A 837 -54.36 -4.99 17.18
C PHE A 837 -54.38 -5.58 15.77
N LEU A 838 -55.09 -6.70 15.59
CA LEU A 838 -55.33 -7.35 14.31
C LEU A 838 -56.84 -7.49 14.12
N ALA A 839 -57.34 -7.06 12.96
CA ALA A 839 -58.73 -7.26 12.56
C ALA A 839 -58.81 -7.67 11.09
N GLY A 840 -59.68 -8.60 10.73
CA GLY A 840 -59.85 -8.94 9.32
C GLY A 840 -60.96 -9.92 9.00
N ALA A 841 -61.21 -10.05 7.70
CA ALA A 841 -62.17 -10.97 7.13
C ALA A 841 -61.63 -11.62 5.85
N THR A 842 -62.12 -12.83 5.56
CA THR A 842 -61.86 -13.57 4.33
C THR A 842 -63.19 -14.12 3.82
N LEU A 843 -63.44 -14.00 2.52
CA LEU A 843 -64.63 -14.45 1.82
C LEU A 843 -64.21 -15.37 0.68
N GLY A 844 -64.88 -16.51 0.52
CA GLY A 844 -64.58 -17.43 -0.57
C GLY A 844 -65.82 -18.10 -1.15
N TYR A 845 -65.77 -18.40 -2.45
CA TYR A 845 -66.88 -18.97 -3.20
C TYR A 845 -66.39 -20.12 -4.07
N HIS A 846 -66.94 -21.31 -3.86
CA HIS A 846 -66.57 -22.51 -4.61
C HIS A 846 -67.14 -22.47 -6.03
N LEU A 847 -66.24 -22.35 -7.01
CA LEU A 847 -66.54 -22.41 -8.44
C LEU A 847 -66.76 -23.86 -8.92
N CYS A 848 -66.13 -24.83 -8.26
CA CYS A 848 -66.29 -26.27 -8.52
C CYS A 848 -66.25 -27.03 -7.19
N ARG A 849 -67.07 -28.08 -7.02
CA ARG A 849 -67.12 -28.89 -5.79
C ARG A 849 -67.65 -30.29 -6.11
N ASP A 850 -66.81 -31.07 -6.77
CA ASP A 850 -67.07 -32.45 -7.17
C ASP A 850 -66.27 -33.41 -6.26
N ASP A 851 -66.60 -34.70 -6.22
CA ASP A 851 -66.06 -35.67 -5.23
C ASP A 851 -64.52 -35.83 -5.22
N LEU A 852 -63.82 -35.38 -6.27
CA LEU A 852 -62.35 -35.37 -6.36
C LEU A 852 -61.73 -33.98 -6.21
N LEU A 853 -62.45 -32.90 -6.51
CA LEU A 853 -61.87 -31.56 -6.70
C LEU A 853 -62.83 -30.46 -6.24
N THR A 854 -62.35 -29.65 -5.29
CA THR A 854 -62.92 -28.32 -5.01
C THR A 854 -62.01 -27.26 -5.63
N LEU A 855 -62.61 -26.27 -6.30
CA LEU A 855 -61.95 -25.03 -6.75
C LEU A 855 -62.76 -23.84 -6.24
N GLY A 856 -62.09 -22.81 -5.72
CA GLY A 856 -62.72 -21.59 -5.22
C GLY A 856 -62.00 -20.32 -5.66
N ALA A 857 -62.76 -19.22 -5.75
CA ALA A 857 -62.20 -17.87 -5.70
C ALA A 857 -62.21 -17.41 -4.23
N VAL A 858 -61.19 -16.68 -3.80
CA VAL A 858 -61.04 -16.18 -2.44
C VAL A 858 -60.55 -14.74 -2.44
N GLY A 859 -61.10 -13.93 -1.53
CA GLY A 859 -60.65 -12.58 -1.27
C GLY A 859 -60.65 -12.27 0.24
N GLY A 860 -59.95 -11.22 0.65
CA GLY A 860 -59.89 -10.82 2.05
C GLY A 860 -59.39 -9.40 2.24
N LEU A 861 -59.62 -8.86 3.43
CA LEU A 861 -59.11 -7.56 3.87
C LEU A 861 -58.76 -7.67 5.36
N TYR A 862 -57.58 -7.19 5.74
CA TYR A 862 -57.11 -7.22 7.12
C TYR A 862 -56.24 -6.00 7.45
N TYR A 863 -56.33 -5.58 8.71
CA TYR A 863 -55.59 -4.46 9.28
C TYR A 863 -54.77 -4.95 10.47
N ILE A 864 -53.51 -4.54 10.53
CA ILE A 864 -52.59 -4.70 11.65
C ILE A 864 -52.18 -3.28 12.09
N GLY A 865 -52.41 -2.96 13.35
CA GLY A 865 -51.79 -1.81 14.02
C GLY A 865 -50.88 -2.30 15.14
N LEU A 866 -49.68 -1.75 15.22
CA LEU A 866 -48.72 -1.95 16.31
C LEU A 866 -48.37 -0.59 16.91
N ASP A 867 -48.48 -0.45 18.22
CA ASP A 867 -48.13 0.74 18.99
C ASP A 867 -46.95 0.37 19.90
N VAL A 868 -45.79 0.99 19.70
CA VAL A 868 -44.53 0.65 20.40
C VAL A 868 -44.08 1.81 21.27
N ASP A 869 -43.87 1.53 22.56
CA ASP A 869 -43.49 2.55 23.54
C ASP A 869 -42.10 3.17 23.23
N GLY A 870 -41.97 4.45 23.55
CA GLY A 870 -40.71 5.20 23.43
C GLY A 870 -39.71 4.84 24.54
N TYR A 871 -38.45 4.65 24.17
CA TYR A 871 -37.39 4.23 25.08
C TYR A 871 -36.06 4.96 24.84
N THR A 872 -35.09 4.72 25.71
CA THR A 872 -33.72 5.22 25.55
C THR A 872 -32.76 4.06 25.81
N GLU A 873 -31.86 3.82 24.86
CA GLU A 873 -30.81 2.82 24.99
C GLU A 873 -29.86 3.17 26.15
N THR A 874 -29.20 2.15 26.68
CA THR A 874 -28.16 2.27 27.71
C THR A 874 -26.85 1.65 27.20
N GLY A 875 -25.75 1.78 27.95
CA GLY A 875 -24.47 1.14 27.63
C GLY A 875 -23.50 1.95 26.76
N ALA A 876 -23.97 2.61 25.68
CA ALA A 876 -23.13 3.44 24.80
C ALA A 876 -22.98 4.92 25.25
N GLY A 877 -23.49 5.26 26.44
CA GLY A 877 -23.32 6.59 27.04
C GLY A 877 -23.97 7.70 26.20
N PRO A 878 -23.28 8.81 25.87
CA PRO A 878 -23.85 9.87 25.03
C PRO A 878 -24.31 9.41 23.63
N LEU A 879 -23.77 8.30 23.13
CA LEU A 879 -24.02 7.75 21.79
C LEU A 879 -25.16 6.71 21.74
N SER A 880 -25.72 6.35 22.91
CA SER A 880 -27.01 5.64 22.99
C SER A 880 -28.12 6.46 22.33
N ALA A 881 -29.07 5.80 21.68
CA ALA A 881 -30.21 6.45 21.03
C ALA A 881 -31.38 6.69 21.99
N VAL A 882 -32.10 7.78 21.75
CA VAL A 882 -33.44 8.08 22.27
C VAL A 882 -34.42 7.87 21.12
N LEU A 883 -35.47 7.08 21.36
CA LEU A 883 -36.47 6.69 20.38
C LEU A 883 -37.87 7.02 20.97
N PRO A 884 -38.71 7.82 20.30
CA PRO A 884 -40.04 8.15 20.78
C PRO A 884 -41.02 6.99 20.59
N ASP A 885 -42.21 7.17 21.14
CA ASP A 885 -43.41 6.40 20.79
C ASP A 885 -43.66 6.41 19.28
N ARG A 886 -44.09 5.26 18.73
CA ARG A 886 -44.36 5.12 17.28
C ARG A 886 -45.38 4.04 16.96
N THR A 887 -46.27 4.35 16.01
CA THR A 887 -47.22 3.40 15.44
C THR A 887 -46.70 2.82 14.11
N ILE A 888 -47.01 1.56 13.84
CA ILE A 888 -46.85 0.91 12.55
C ILE A 888 -48.21 0.35 12.13
N ASP A 889 -48.72 0.84 11.00
CA ASP A 889 -50.02 0.50 10.45
C ASP A 889 -49.87 -0.26 9.12
N SER A 890 -50.75 -1.24 8.87
CA SER A 890 -50.75 -2.07 7.65
C SER A 890 -52.18 -2.48 7.32
N LEU A 891 -52.69 -2.15 6.14
CA LEU A 891 -54.03 -2.51 5.65
C LEU A 891 -53.89 -3.29 4.34
N ARG A 892 -54.01 -4.61 4.41
CA ARG A 892 -53.74 -5.52 3.28
C ARG A 892 -55.02 -6.12 2.73
N SER A 893 -55.19 -6.07 1.42
CA SER A 893 -56.14 -6.90 0.70
C SER A 893 -55.50 -8.16 0.14
N GLN A 894 -56.32 -9.20 -0.06
CA GLN A 894 -55.96 -10.42 -0.79
C GLN A 894 -57.02 -10.73 -1.84
N LEU A 895 -56.59 -11.21 -3.01
CA LEU A 895 -57.47 -11.73 -4.05
C LEU A 895 -56.79 -12.87 -4.80
N GLY A 896 -57.51 -13.96 -5.05
CA GLY A 896 -57.00 -15.08 -5.83
C GLY A 896 -57.90 -16.31 -5.82
N GLY A 897 -57.28 -17.48 -5.80
CA GLY A 897 -57.98 -18.76 -5.90
C GLY A 897 -57.35 -19.88 -5.08
N GLU A 898 -58.13 -20.92 -4.87
CA GLU A 898 -57.76 -22.09 -4.08
C GLU A 898 -58.28 -23.39 -4.69
N ALA A 899 -57.59 -24.48 -4.39
CA ALA A 899 -57.89 -25.83 -4.86
C ALA A 899 -57.66 -26.86 -3.74
N ALA A 900 -58.55 -27.84 -3.65
CA ALA A 900 -58.42 -28.98 -2.74
C ALA A 900 -58.72 -30.29 -3.49
N LEU A 901 -57.80 -31.25 -3.40
CA LEU A 901 -57.89 -32.56 -4.05
C LEU A 901 -58.31 -33.63 -3.04
N HIS A 902 -59.52 -34.17 -3.19
CA HIS A 902 -60.11 -35.11 -2.25
C HIS A 902 -59.66 -36.56 -2.55
N LEU A 903 -58.37 -36.84 -2.33
CA LEU A 903 -57.78 -38.15 -2.60
C LEU A 903 -58.29 -39.24 -1.65
N SER A 904 -58.59 -38.86 -0.39
CA SER A 904 -59.35 -39.66 0.57
C SER A 904 -59.87 -38.78 1.72
N SER A 905 -60.73 -39.32 2.58
CA SER A 905 -61.18 -38.64 3.82
C SER A 905 -60.05 -38.34 4.83
N SER A 906 -58.89 -39.00 4.70
CA SER A 906 -57.71 -38.79 5.55
C SER A 906 -56.56 -38.04 4.85
N LEU A 907 -56.70 -37.69 3.56
CA LEU A 907 -55.65 -36.99 2.80
C LEU A 907 -56.25 -36.09 1.72
N ILE A 908 -56.18 -34.78 1.94
CA ILE A 908 -56.62 -33.73 1.03
C ILE A 908 -55.47 -32.76 0.77
N PRO A 909 -54.71 -32.88 -0.34
CA PRO A 909 -53.74 -31.87 -0.75
C PRO A 909 -54.40 -30.56 -1.16
N LEU A 910 -53.79 -29.45 -0.76
CA LEU A 910 -54.31 -28.08 -0.83
C LEU A 910 -53.36 -27.17 -1.61
N LEU A 911 -53.91 -26.22 -2.36
CA LEU A 911 -53.18 -25.14 -3.02
C LEU A 911 -53.99 -23.84 -2.90
N ARG A 912 -53.33 -22.72 -2.59
CA ARG A 912 -53.89 -21.36 -2.62
C ARG A 912 -52.87 -20.43 -3.27
N VAL A 913 -53.34 -19.58 -4.17
CA VAL A 913 -52.54 -18.52 -4.80
C VAL A 913 -53.31 -17.23 -4.66
N VAL A 914 -52.73 -16.24 -3.98
CA VAL A 914 -53.33 -14.91 -3.82
C VAL A 914 -52.31 -13.84 -4.17
N TRP A 915 -52.77 -12.81 -4.90
CA TRP A 915 -52.12 -11.51 -4.90
C TRP A 915 -52.51 -10.78 -3.62
N ASN A 916 -51.55 -10.05 -3.06
CA ASN A 916 -51.68 -9.21 -1.88
C ASN A 916 -51.36 -7.77 -2.30
N HIS A 917 -52.05 -6.81 -1.70
CA HIS A 917 -51.78 -5.39 -1.88
C HIS A 917 -51.91 -4.65 -0.54
N GLU A 918 -50.85 -3.93 -0.17
CA GLU A 918 -50.75 -3.05 0.99
C GLU A 918 -51.28 -1.65 0.64
N PHE A 919 -52.17 -1.10 1.46
CA PHE A 919 -52.75 0.24 1.30
C PHE A 919 -52.15 1.29 2.25
N MET A 920 -51.24 0.88 3.14
CA MET A 920 -50.53 1.74 4.09
C MET A 920 -49.02 1.60 3.85
N ASP A 921 -48.56 2.17 2.75
CA ASP A 921 -47.17 2.14 2.25
C ASP A 921 -46.34 3.35 2.70
N ASP A 922 -46.68 3.94 3.86
CA ASP A 922 -45.90 5.02 4.47
C ASP A 922 -44.45 4.55 4.74
N ALA A 923 -43.48 5.36 4.32
CA ALA A 923 -42.07 4.99 4.33
C ALA A 923 -41.59 4.63 5.74
N PHE A 924 -41.20 3.35 5.93
CA PHE A 924 -40.81 2.79 7.21
C PHE A 924 -39.63 3.58 7.79
N ALA A 925 -39.87 4.40 8.80
CA ALA A 925 -38.88 5.34 9.32
C ALA A 925 -39.16 5.69 10.78
N THR A 926 -38.10 5.85 11.57
CA THR A 926 -38.18 6.09 13.02
C THR A 926 -37.40 7.36 13.36
N GLN A 927 -37.99 8.30 14.08
CA GLN A 927 -37.25 9.45 14.62
C GLN A 927 -36.31 9.00 15.74
N ALA A 928 -35.11 9.54 15.79
CA ALA A 928 -34.13 9.26 16.84
C ALA A 928 -33.42 10.54 17.28
N ALA A 929 -32.81 10.51 18.46
CA ALA A 929 -31.82 11.49 18.90
C ALA A 929 -30.69 10.78 19.66
N PHE A 930 -29.56 11.44 19.89
CA PHE A 930 -28.52 10.92 20.79
C PHE A 930 -28.84 11.26 22.24
N ALA A 931 -28.62 10.33 23.17
CA ALA A 931 -28.87 10.54 24.60
C ALA A 931 -28.01 11.67 25.20
N GLY A 932 -26.84 11.96 24.60
CA GLY A 932 -26.03 13.13 24.93
C GLY A 932 -26.58 14.46 24.39
N ALA A 933 -27.51 14.45 23.44
CA ALA A 933 -28.08 15.62 22.78
C ALA A 933 -29.55 15.41 22.37
N PRO A 934 -30.48 15.11 23.31
CA PRO A 934 -31.83 14.62 23.00
C PRO A 934 -32.77 15.63 22.31
N THR A 935 -32.31 16.87 22.12
CA THR A 935 -33.03 17.91 21.35
C THR A 935 -32.58 18.01 19.89
N VAL A 936 -31.54 17.27 19.50
CA VAL A 936 -31.05 17.17 18.11
C VAL A 936 -31.58 15.86 17.54
N THR A 937 -32.76 15.94 16.91
CA THR A 937 -33.42 14.79 16.29
C THR A 937 -32.97 14.58 14.84
N PHE A 938 -32.97 13.32 14.42
CA PHE A 938 -32.73 12.87 13.06
C PHE A 938 -33.68 11.71 12.71
N THR A 939 -33.78 11.36 11.43
CA THR A 939 -34.61 10.23 10.99
C THR A 939 -33.74 9.02 10.67
N SER A 940 -34.05 7.89 11.27
CA SER A 940 -33.55 6.57 10.87
C SER A 940 -34.42 6.04 9.73
N PRO A 941 -33.90 5.85 8.50
CA PRO A 941 -34.64 5.18 7.44
C PRO A 941 -34.69 3.67 7.73
N GLY A 942 -35.80 3.03 7.41
CA GLY A 942 -36.04 1.60 7.52
C GLY A 942 -36.44 0.98 6.18
N PRO A 943 -36.63 -0.35 6.14
CA PRO A 943 -36.74 -1.12 4.91
C PRO A 943 -38.00 -0.77 4.11
N ASP A 944 -37.89 -0.87 2.78
CA ASP A 944 -39.06 -0.99 1.90
C ASP A 944 -39.60 -2.43 2.04
N LEU A 945 -40.93 -2.58 2.18
CA LEU A 945 -41.59 -3.87 2.40
C LEU A 945 -42.46 -4.29 1.22
N GLY A 946 -42.47 -3.52 0.12
CA GLY A 946 -43.20 -3.79 -1.12
C GLY A 946 -44.72 -3.64 -1.01
N THR A 947 -45.33 -2.94 -1.97
CA THR A 947 -46.79 -2.74 -2.02
C THR A 947 -47.55 -3.98 -2.47
N ASP A 948 -46.95 -4.79 -3.36
CA ASP A 948 -47.63 -5.83 -4.14
C ASP A 948 -46.81 -7.11 -4.20
N TRP A 949 -47.45 -8.26 -3.94
CA TRP A 949 -46.79 -9.58 -4.07
C TRP A 949 -47.76 -10.75 -4.21
N VAL A 950 -47.27 -11.91 -4.64
CA VAL A 950 -48.07 -13.15 -4.77
C VAL A 950 -47.68 -14.17 -3.72
N THR A 951 -48.57 -14.47 -2.77
CA THR A 951 -48.38 -15.60 -1.84
C THR A 951 -48.86 -16.89 -2.50
N VAL A 952 -47.97 -17.87 -2.62
CA VAL A 952 -48.31 -19.25 -3.00
C VAL A 952 -48.23 -20.13 -1.76
N GLY A 953 -49.35 -20.75 -1.39
CA GLY A 953 -49.46 -21.69 -0.28
C GLY A 953 -49.84 -23.09 -0.74
N ALA A 954 -49.15 -24.11 -0.25
CA ALA A 954 -49.47 -25.52 -0.46
C ALA A 954 -49.65 -26.23 0.90
N GLY A 955 -50.46 -27.28 0.95
CA GLY A 955 -50.71 -27.97 2.21
C GLY A 955 -51.41 -29.32 2.08
N VAL A 956 -51.75 -29.90 3.22
CA VAL A 956 -52.48 -31.15 3.37
C VAL A 956 -53.39 -31.05 4.58
N SER A 957 -54.64 -31.49 4.49
CA SER A 957 -55.51 -31.71 5.65
C SER A 957 -56.18 -33.10 5.62
N GLY A 958 -56.74 -33.53 6.75
CA GLY A 958 -57.44 -34.82 6.83
C GLY A 958 -57.95 -35.19 8.22
N LYS A 959 -58.67 -36.31 8.31
CA LYS A 959 -59.09 -36.93 9.58
C LYS A 959 -58.10 -38.01 10.05
N LEU A 960 -57.74 -37.96 11.33
CA LEU A 960 -57.07 -39.05 12.07
C LEU A 960 -58.10 -39.97 12.77
N SER A 961 -59.26 -39.43 13.13
CA SER A 961 -60.42 -40.16 13.66
C SER A 961 -61.70 -39.39 13.27
N GLU A 962 -62.88 -39.88 13.67
CA GLU A 962 -64.14 -39.15 13.43
C GLU A 962 -64.14 -37.76 14.10
N SER A 963 -63.48 -37.62 15.25
CA SER A 963 -63.39 -36.41 16.08
C SER A 963 -62.10 -35.60 15.93
N THR A 964 -61.00 -36.20 15.46
CA THR A 964 -59.68 -35.57 15.33
C THR A 964 -59.32 -35.30 13.87
N SER A 965 -59.05 -34.04 13.56
CA SER A 965 -58.58 -33.55 12.25
C SER A 965 -57.24 -32.84 12.38
N PHE A 966 -56.48 -32.78 11.28
CA PHE A 966 -55.20 -32.09 11.19
C PHE A 966 -55.06 -31.29 9.89
N VAL A 967 -54.15 -30.32 9.92
CA VAL A 967 -53.67 -29.56 8.76
C VAL A 967 -52.16 -29.34 8.87
N PHE A 968 -51.48 -29.34 7.72
CA PHE A 968 -50.13 -28.83 7.53
C PHE A 968 -50.10 -27.93 6.29
N ARG A 969 -49.40 -26.81 6.36
CA ARG A 969 -49.26 -25.80 5.30
C ARG A 969 -47.83 -25.27 5.24
N TYR A 970 -47.40 -24.94 4.03
CA TYR A 970 -46.25 -24.10 3.72
C TYR A 970 -46.71 -22.99 2.79
N GLN A 971 -46.20 -21.77 2.93
CA GLN A 971 -46.43 -20.69 1.98
C GLN A 971 -45.20 -19.81 1.82
N HIS A 972 -45.10 -19.16 0.66
CA HIS A 972 -43.98 -18.30 0.26
C HIS A 972 -44.52 -17.12 -0.54
N ASP A 973 -44.04 -15.92 -0.21
CA ASP A 973 -44.28 -14.70 -0.97
C ASP A 973 -43.30 -14.58 -2.15
N PHE A 974 -43.84 -14.36 -3.35
CA PHE A 974 -43.08 -14.22 -4.60
C PHE A 974 -43.28 -12.85 -5.22
N GLY A 975 -42.19 -12.29 -5.76
CA GLY A 975 -42.20 -10.99 -6.45
C GLY A 975 -42.49 -9.81 -5.53
N ARG A 976 -42.17 -9.95 -4.24
CA ARG A 976 -42.21 -8.88 -3.25
C ARG A 976 -40.86 -8.17 -3.22
N ASP A 977 -40.86 -6.85 -3.37
CA ASP A 977 -39.65 -6.06 -3.22
C ASP A 977 -39.26 -5.95 -1.73
N GLY A 978 -37.96 -5.93 -1.44
CA GLY A 978 -37.38 -5.74 -0.10
C GLY A 978 -37.57 -6.86 0.93
N GLN A 979 -38.46 -7.84 0.73
CA GLN A 979 -38.71 -8.90 1.71
C GLN A 979 -39.01 -10.29 1.09
N ASN A 980 -38.18 -11.27 1.41
CA ASN A 980 -38.42 -12.70 1.16
C ASN A 980 -39.07 -13.33 2.40
N ASN A 981 -40.34 -13.77 2.33
CA ASN A 981 -41.11 -14.30 3.48
C ASN A 981 -41.65 -15.71 3.22
N GLN A 982 -41.37 -16.64 4.13
CA GLN A 982 -41.82 -18.03 4.09
C GLN A 982 -42.45 -18.43 5.43
N GLN A 983 -43.56 -19.17 5.41
CA GLN A 983 -44.27 -19.56 6.64
C GLN A 983 -44.74 -21.02 6.60
N VAL A 984 -44.48 -21.75 7.69
CA VAL A 984 -44.93 -23.11 7.95
C VAL A 984 -45.99 -23.08 9.05
N SER A 985 -47.07 -23.83 8.87
CA SER A 985 -48.20 -23.86 9.81
C SER A 985 -48.71 -25.29 9.97
N ALA A 986 -48.90 -25.72 11.21
CA ALA A 986 -49.43 -27.05 11.55
C ALA A 986 -50.47 -26.92 12.66
N ALA A 987 -51.64 -27.53 12.49
CA ALA A 987 -52.67 -27.53 13.53
C ALA A 987 -53.43 -28.86 13.63
N ALA A 988 -53.93 -29.16 14.82
CA ALA A 988 -54.79 -30.30 15.10
C ALA A 988 -56.01 -29.86 15.92
N ARG A 989 -57.20 -30.33 15.54
CA ARG A 989 -58.49 -30.02 16.19
C ARG A 989 -59.21 -31.30 16.61
N MET A 990 -59.72 -31.31 17.83
CA MET A 990 -60.37 -32.44 18.49
C MET A 990 -61.75 -32.04 19.02
N ALA A 991 -62.81 -32.63 18.46
CA ALA A 991 -64.19 -32.44 18.92
C ALA A 991 -64.57 -33.40 20.06
N PHE A 992 -65.46 -32.96 20.96
CA PHE A 992 -65.92 -33.71 22.14
C PHE A 992 -67.33 -33.31 22.61
#